data_AF-A0A2V6F068-F1
#
_entry.id   AF-A0A2V6F068-F1
#
_cell.length_a   1.000
_cell.length_b   1.000
_cell.length_c   1.000
_cell.angle_alpha   90.00
_cell.angle_beta   90.00
_cell.angle_gamma   90.00
#
_symmetry.space_group_name_H-M   'P 1'
#
loop_
_entity.id
_entity.type
_entity.pdbx_description
1 polymer ?
#
loop_
_entity_poly.entity_id
_entity_poly.type
_entity_poly.pdbx_seq_one_letter_code
_entity_poly.pdbx_strand_id
1 'polypeptide(L)'
;ILALTLLEPPGEFGADVAVGSTQRFGVPLGFGGPHAAYIATRDQFKRHLPGRLVGVSHDVEGRPAYRLALQTREQHIRRDKATSNICTAQVLLAVIAAMYAVYHGPNGLRAIAQRVHDFAAKLAQGLRQLGFTIAHENFFDTIRLELGQGSSRDLIERAARAGCNLRAVTDHAISIALDETTTDSDIKTLMSIFRGTAVRDYADENLDSSSFRIPLSQSGIGPAIRNSPFLTHPIFNTYQSETEMLRYLRRLESRDLSLCHSMIPLGSCTMKLNATAEMFPISWPEFAKLHPFAPDSQTSGYREMCDQLERWLAELSGFAAVSLQPNAGSQGEFAGLLAIREYHASRGEAHRNVCLIPQSAHGTNPASAIMAGFKVVAIATLKDGDIDLADLRAKADAHARDLAALMVTYPSTHGVFETTIREICEIVHGHGGQVYMDGANMNAQVGLCRPGDIGADVCHLNLHKTFCIPHGGGGPGVGPIGVARHLAPFLPLSSSISNQQSKISNSSVGPVAAAPFGSASILTISWMYIRMMGPDGLKRATEVAILSANYIAKRLDRYFPVLFKGKRDLVAHECILDLRDWKRVGIEVEDVAKRLMDYGFHAPTISWPVAGTMMVEPTESESKDELDRFCDAMISIHAEMTAIANGTADKQNNLLKNAPHTTRQIAAEKWDHPYSREQAAFPAPWLRDHKFWPSVARIDNVYGDRNLFCSCVPLQEVTDSKD
;
A
#
# COMPACT_ATOMS: atom_id res chain seq x y z
N ILE A 1 -17.38 7.42 7.41
CA ILE A 1 -17.73 7.99 6.09
C ILE A 1 -19.23 7.86 5.74
N LEU A 2 -19.88 6.68 5.82
CA LEU A 2 -21.32 6.53 5.54
C LEU A 2 -22.21 7.45 6.40
N ALA A 3 -21.94 7.56 7.70
CA ALA A 3 -22.67 8.47 8.59
C ALA A 3 -22.67 9.94 8.10
N LEU A 4 -21.60 10.37 7.41
CA LEU A 4 -21.44 11.75 6.93
C LEU A 4 -22.30 12.05 5.68
N THR A 5 -23.08 11.10 5.17
CA THR A 5 -24.10 11.39 4.15
C THR A 5 -25.38 11.98 4.77
N LEU A 6 -25.55 11.79 6.08
CA LEU A 6 -26.67 12.29 6.88
C LEU A 6 -26.26 13.28 7.97
N LEU A 7 -25.05 13.17 8.51
CA LEU A 7 -24.52 14.06 9.53
C LEU A 7 -23.72 15.20 8.91
N GLU A 8 -23.82 16.38 9.52
CA GLU A 8 -22.95 17.53 9.26
C GLU A 8 -21.48 17.08 9.26
N PRO A 9 -20.74 17.28 8.14
CA PRO A 9 -19.38 16.79 8.01
C PRO A 9 -18.38 17.65 8.80
N PRO A 10 -17.21 17.09 9.19
CA PRO A 10 -16.24 17.79 10.02
C PRO A 10 -15.77 19.16 9.56
N GLY A 11 -15.77 19.42 8.25
CA GLY A 11 -15.39 20.72 7.70
C GLY A 11 -16.35 21.86 8.09
N GLU A 12 -17.63 21.56 8.32
CA GLU A 12 -18.66 22.58 8.61
C GLU A 12 -18.60 23.03 10.08
N PHE A 13 -18.26 22.13 11.01
CA PHE A 13 -18.02 22.48 12.42
C PHE A 13 -16.55 22.80 12.75
N GLY A 14 -15.72 23.05 11.73
CA GLY A 14 -14.41 23.66 11.92
C GLY A 14 -13.22 22.72 12.13
N ALA A 15 -13.35 21.40 11.94
CA ALA A 15 -12.22 20.48 12.06
C ALA A 15 -11.13 20.73 11.00
N ASP A 16 -9.86 20.67 11.43
CA ASP A 16 -8.70 20.87 10.53
C ASP A 16 -8.30 19.61 9.76
N VAL A 17 -8.58 18.44 10.34
CA VAL A 17 -8.24 17.13 9.79
C VAL A 17 -9.40 16.17 10.05
N ALA A 18 -9.78 15.41 9.03
CA ALA A 18 -10.73 14.31 9.14
C ALA A 18 -10.07 13.02 8.63
N VAL A 19 -10.11 11.98 9.45
CA VAL A 19 -9.59 10.64 9.13
C VAL A 19 -10.64 9.57 9.38
N GLY A 20 -10.49 8.42 8.73
CA GLY A 20 -11.32 7.25 8.98
C GLY A 20 -11.12 6.17 7.94
N SER A 21 -11.89 5.09 8.04
CA SER A 21 -11.88 4.01 7.04
C SER A 21 -12.97 4.22 5.98
N THR A 22 -12.65 3.88 4.73
CA THR A 22 -13.64 3.76 3.64
C THR A 22 -14.15 2.33 3.46
N GLN A 23 -13.83 1.39 4.37
CA GLN A 23 -14.17 -0.04 4.25
C GLN A 23 -15.64 -0.27 3.90
N ARG A 24 -16.55 0.37 4.63
CA ARG A 24 -18.00 0.18 4.43
C ARG A 24 -18.55 0.76 3.13
N PHE A 25 -17.70 1.29 2.26
CA PHE A 25 -18.05 1.59 0.87
C PHE A 25 -17.61 0.42 -0.01
N GLY A 26 -18.31 -0.70 0.11
CA GLY A 26 -18.19 -1.85 -0.80
C GLY A 26 -16.92 -2.71 -0.64
N VAL A 27 -16.15 -2.58 0.44
CA VAL A 27 -14.95 -3.41 0.68
C VAL A 27 -15.25 -4.48 1.76
N PRO A 28 -14.86 -5.76 1.60
CA PRO A 28 -15.11 -6.79 2.60
C PRO A 28 -14.47 -6.50 3.98
N LEU A 29 -14.95 -7.16 5.04
CA LEU A 29 -14.38 -7.03 6.39
C LEU A 29 -12.94 -7.57 6.46
N GLY A 30 -12.69 -8.70 5.78
CA GLY A 30 -11.36 -9.26 5.55
C GLY A 30 -10.54 -9.58 6.80
N PHE A 31 -11.21 -9.83 7.93
CA PHE A 31 -10.60 -10.05 9.24
C PHE A 31 -9.56 -8.97 9.63
N GLY A 32 -9.82 -7.72 9.22
CA GLY A 32 -8.98 -6.56 9.52
C GLY A 32 -8.60 -5.74 8.30
N GLY A 33 -8.60 -6.33 7.12
CA GLY A 33 -8.22 -5.63 5.91
C GLY A 33 -8.00 -6.53 4.70
N PRO A 34 -7.56 -5.95 3.59
CA PRO A 34 -7.04 -4.58 3.51
C PRO A 34 -8.15 -3.53 3.25
N HIS A 35 -8.04 -2.35 3.86
CA HIS A 35 -8.98 -1.23 3.65
C HIS A 35 -8.23 0.08 3.43
N ALA A 36 -8.75 0.94 2.54
CA ALA A 36 -8.24 2.30 2.42
C ALA A 36 -8.73 3.16 3.59
N ALA A 37 -7.78 3.81 4.28
CA ALA A 37 -8.08 4.93 5.15
C ALA A 37 -8.17 6.21 4.31
N TYR A 38 -9.07 7.12 4.66
CA TYR A 38 -9.07 8.49 4.15
C TYR A 38 -8.39 9.43 5.13
N ILE A 39 -7.74 10.45 4.58
CA ILE A 39 -7.27 11.63 5.30
C ILE A 39 -7.60 12.86 4.45
N ALA A 40 -8.26 13.83 5.06
CA ALA A 40 -8.57 15.12 4.45
C ALA A 40 -8.17 16.23 5.42
N THR A 41 -7.70 17.35 4.89
CA THR A 41 -7.27 18.51 5.68
C THR A 41 -7.55 19.83 4.95
N ARG A 42 -7.44 20.95 5.66
CA ARG A 42 -7.51 22.29 5.06
C ARG A 42 -6.36 22.53 4.08
N ASP A 43 -6.61 23.35 3.07
CA ASP A 43 -5.62 23.65 2.02
C ASP A 43 -4.27 24.14 2.58
N GLN A 44 -4.28 24.92 3.67
CA GLN A 44 -3.06 25.42 4.33
C GLN A 44 -2.11 24.29 4.79
N PHE A 45 -2.60 23.08 5.04
CA PHE A 45 -1.82 21.94 5.50
C PHE A 45 -1.43 20.96 4.38
N LYS A 46 -1.75 21.24 3.12
CA LYS A 46 -1.49 20.32 1.98
C LYS A 46 -0.03 19.89 1.84
N ARG A 47 0.93 20.73 2.25
CA ARG A 47 2.37 20.41 2.23
C ARG A 47 2.79 19.43 3.33
N HIS A 48 1.94 19.19 4.32
CA HIS A 48 2.17 18.25 5.43
C HIS A 48 1.39 16.94 5.28
N LEU A 49 0.59 16.78 4.21
CA LEU A 49 -0.15 15.54 3.98
C LEU A 49 0.81 14.35 3.83
N PRO A 50 0.55 13.22 4.53
CA PRO A 50 1.28 11.98 4.33
C PRO A 50 0.84 11.30 3.03
N GLY A 51 1.76 10.56 2.42
CA GLY A 51 1.49 9.72 1.25
C GLY A 51 1.16 10.45 -0.05
N ARG A 52 0.69 9.67 -1.01
CA ARG A 52 0.40 10.09 -2.39
C ARG A 52 -0.82 11.01 -2.45
N LEU A 53 -0.78 11.94 -3.40
CA LEU A 53 -1.88 12.84 -3.72
C LEU A 53 -1.98 12.93 -5.25
N VAL A 54 -3.15 12.67 -5.82
CA VAL A 54 -3.37 12.89 -7.27
C VAL A 54 -3.68 14.36 -7.51
N GLY A 55 -3.06 14.95 -8.52
CA GLY A 55 -3.31 16.31 -8.98
C GLY A 55 -3.52 16.36 -10.48
N VAL A 56 -4.24 17.38 -10.92
CA VAL A 56 -4.49 17.70 -12.32
C VAL A 56 -3.34 18.54 -12.87
N SER A 57 -2.96 18.25 -14.11
CA SER A 57 -2.06 19.04 -14.93
C SER A 57 -2.56 18.99 -16.39
N HIS A 58 -1.72 19.40 -17.34
CA HIS A 58 -1.94 19.17 -18.76
C HIS A 58 -0.81 18.32 -19.37
N ASP A 59 -1.12 17.67 -20.49
CA ASP A 59 -0.10 17.12 -21.39
C ASP A 59 0.44 18.18 -22.35
N VAL A 60 1.46 17.84 -23.15
CA VAL A 60 2.05 18.74 -24.16
C VAL A 60 1.08 19.14 -25.28
N GLU A 61 -0.08 18.49 -25.39
CA GLU A 61 -1.16 18.88 -26.31
C GLU A 61 -2.19 19.81 -25.64
N GLY A 62 -1.94 20.23 -24.38
CA GLY A 62 -2.82 21.09 -23.59
C GLY A 62 -4.02 20.35 -22.97
N ARG A 63 -4.08 19.01 -23.04
CA ARG A 63 -5.24 18.25 -22.53
C ARG A 63 -5.09 17.98 -21.04
N PRO A 64 -6.19 18.03 -20.25
CA PRO A 64 -6.15 17.63 -18.85
C PRO A 64 -5.60 16.21 -18.66
N ALA A 65 -4.65 16.07 -17.75
CA ALA A 65 -4.01 14.81 -17.40
C ALA A 65 -3.77 14.72 -15.88
N TYR A 66 -3.75 13.50 -15.34
CA TYR A 66 -3.58 13.26 -13.91
C TYR A 66 -2.16 12.77 -13.60
N ARG A 67 -1.58 13.25 -12.50
CA ARG A 67 -0.29 12.78 -11.97
C ARG A 67 -0.31 12.71 -10.44
N LEU A 68 0.69 12.06 -9.85
CA LEU A 68 0.98 12.23 -8.42
C LEU A 68 1.59 13.61 -8.19
N ALA A 69 1.00 14.46 -7.36
CA ALA A 69 1.40 15.84 -7.12
C ALA A 69 2.15 16.04 -5.79
N LEU A 70 2.98 17.08 -5.73
CA LEU A 70 3.79 17.43 -4.55
C LEU A 70 4.61 16.24 -4.00
N GLN A 71 5.20 15.46 -4.90
CA GLN A 71 5.92 14.23 -4.56
C GLN A 71 7.13 14.47 -3.65
N THR A 72 7.63 15.71 -3.57
CA THR A 72 8.70 16.10 -2.65
C THR A 72 8.36 15.89 -1.18
N ARG A 73 7.09 15.66 -0.82
CA ARG A 73 6.68 15.25 0.54
C ARG A 73 7.05 13.82 0.88
N GLU A 74 7.19 12.97 -0.14
CA GLU A 74 7.27 11.52 0.01
C GLU A 74 8.70 11.03 0.28
N GLN A 75 8.78 9.83 0.87
CA GLN A 75 10.00 9.20 1.33
C GLN A 75 11.11 9.07 0.26
N HIS A 76 10.73 8.81 -1.00
CA HIS A 76 11.68 8.54 -2.08
C HIS A 76 12.48 9.79 -2.50
N ILE A 77 11.97 10.99 -2.19
CA ILE A 77 12.68 12.26 -2.42
C ILE A 77 13.25 12.79 -1.10
N ARG A 78 12.42 12.85 -0.05
CA ARG A 78 12.76 13.58 1.18
C ARG A 78 13.32 12.75 2.33
N ARG A 79 13.32 11.42 2.22
CA ARG A 79 13.96 10.50 3.18
C ARG A 79 13.54 10.82 4.63
N ASP A 80 14.48 11.09 5.53
CA ASP A 80 14.28 11.48 6.95
C ASP A 80 13.40 12.73 7.13
N LYS A 81 13.27 13.58 6.10
CA LYS A 81 12.47 14.82 6.12
C LYS A 81 11.09 14.67 5.46
N ALA A 82 10.72 13.45 5.08
CA ALA A 82 9.41 13.16 4.49
C ALA A 82 8.30 13.40 5.52
N THR A 83 7.07 13.60 5.04
CA THR A 83 5.91 13.81 5.92
C THR A 83 5.46 12.52 6.63
N SER A 84 5.88 11.36 6.11
CA SER A 84 5.64 10.03 6.66
C SER A 84 6.56 9.02 5.97
N ASN A 85 6.76 7.86 6.59
CA ASN A 85 7.45 6.72 6.00
C ASN A 85 6.58 5.93 4.98
N ILE A 86 5.30 6.26 4.79
CA ILE A 86 4.41 5.49 3.92
C ILE A 86 4.92 5.44 2.47
N CYS A 87 4.96 4.23 1.90
CA CYS A 87 5.28 3.97 0.50
C CYS A 87 4.16 3.19 -0.18
N THR A 88 4.04 1.88 0.02
CA THR A 88 2.83 1.13 -0.35
C THR A 88 1.67 1.58 0.53
N ALA A 89 0.52 1.85 -0.07
CA ALA A 89 -0.69 2.30 0.63
C ALA A 89 -1.82 1.29 0.38
N GLN A 90 -3.00 1.75 -0.05
CA GLN A 90 -4.22 0.93 -0.21
C GLN A 90 -4.99 1.33 -1.48
N VAL A 91 -4.27 1.52 -2.60
CA VAL A 91 -4.82 2.13 -3.84
C VAL A 91 -5.98 1.33 -4.40
N LEU A 92 -5.86 0.01 -4.57
CA LEU A 92 -6.95 -0.82 -5.10
C LEU A 92 -8.24 -0.67 -4.28
N LEU A 93 -8.13 -0.54 -2.96
CA LEU A 93 -9.29 -0.46 -2.08
C LEU A 93 -9.89 0.95 -2.07
N ALA A 94 -9.05 1.97 -2.28
CA ALA A 94 -9.53 3.33 -2.54
C ALA A 94 -10.27 3.40 -3.88
N VAL A 95 -9.82 2.66 -4.90
CA VAL A 95 -10.53 2.51 -6.18
C VAL A 95 -11.88 1.83 -5.97
N ILE A 96 -11.94 0.69 -5.25
CA ILE A 96 -13.22 0.01 -4.95
C ILE A 96 -14.18 0.95 -4.22
N ALA A 97 -13.73 1.66 -3.19
CA ALA A 97 -14.56 2.60 -2.44
C ALA A 97 -15.03 3.80 -3.30
N ALA A 98 -14.18 4.29 -4.20
CA ALA A 98 -14.56 5.34 -5.15
C ALA A 98 -15.60 4.83 -6.16
N MET A 99 -15.48 3.59 -6.65
CA MET A 99 -16.44 2.99 -7.57
C MET A 99 -17.77 2.69 -6.89
N TYR A 100 -17.77 2.29 -5.61
CA TYR A 100 -18.98 2.20 -4.81
C TYR A 100 -19.71 3.55 -4.74
N ALA A 101 -18.97 4.65 -4.50
CA ALA A 101 -19.55 5.99 -4.50
C ALA A 101 -20.05 6.46 -5.87
N VAL A 102 -19.36 6.10 -6.96
CA VAL A 102 -19.78 6.37 -8.34
C VAL A 102 -21.07 5.61 -8.69
N TYR A 103 -21.16 4.34 -8.30
CA TYR A 103 -22.30 3.48 -8.61
C TYR A 103 -23.58 3.93 -7.90
N HIS A 104 -23.48 4.22 -6.61
CA HIS A 104 -24.65 4.60 -5.81
C HIS A 104 -25.00 6.08 -5.93
N GLY A 105 -24.01 6.95 -6.22
CA GLY A 105 -24.18 8.39 -6.22
C GLY A 105 -24.60 8.95 -4.84
N PRO A 106 -24.84 10.27 -4.74
CA PRO A 106 -25.22 10.89 -3.47
C PRO A 106 -26.57 10.37 -2.92
N ASN A 107 -27.53 10.10 -3.81
CA ASN A 107 -28.87 9.65 -3.42
C ASN A 107 -28.85 8.20 -2.91
N GLY A 108 -28.17 7.28 -3.61
CA GLY A 108 -28.06 5.89 -3.18
C GLY A 108 -27.32 5.76 -1.85
N LEU A 109 -26.20 6.48 -1.68
CA LEU A 109 -25.46 6.49 -0.41
C LEU A 109 -26.27 7.07 0.75
N ARG A 110 -27.08 8.11 0.49
CA ARG A 110 -28.01 8.66 1.49
C ARG A 110 -29.10 7.65 1.84
N ALA A 111 -29.66 6.95 0.85
CA ALA A 111 -30.67 5.91 1.07
C ALA A 111 -30.12 4.73 1.88
N ILE A 112 -28.91 4.27 1.58
CA ILE A 112 -28.21 3.22 2.36
C ILE A 112 -28.02 3.68 3.80
N ALA A 113 -27.46 4.88 4.00
CA ALA A 113 -27.25 5.40 5.34
C ALA A 113 -28.57 5.55 6.12
N GLN A 114 -29.63 6.05 5.48
CA GLN A 114 -30.94 6.23 6.10
C GLN A 114 -31.52 4.88 6.52
N ARG A 115 -31.47 3.87 5.64
CA ARG A 115 -31.92 2.51 5.95
C ARG A 115 -31.18 1.90 7.14
N VAL A 116 -29.85 2.06 7.21
CA VAL A 116 -29.05 1.60 8.35
C VAL A 116 -29.49 2.29 9.65
N HIS A 117 -29.66 3.61 9.60
CA HIS A 117 -30.13 4.39 10.75
C HIS A 117 -31.54 3.98 11.17
N ASP A 118 -32.47 3.79 10.23
CA ASP A 118 -33.85 3.40 10.52
C ASP A 118 -33.92 2.04 11.22
N PHE A 119 -33.10 1.08 10.80
CA PHE A 119 -32.98 -0.21 11.49
C PHE A 119 -32.40 -0.06 12.89
N ALA A 120 -31.40 0.80 13.09
CA ALA A 120 -30.84 1.07 14.41
C ALA A 120 -31.86 1.75 15.32
N ALA A 121 -32.61 2.74 14.82
CA ALA A 121 -33.70 3.40 15.53
C ALA A 121 -34.81 2.42 15.90
N LYS A 122 -35.22 1.55 14.97
CA LYS A 122 -36.22 0.49 15.20
C LYS A 122 -35.76 -0.48 16.29
N LEU A 123 -34.50 -0.91 16.27
CA LEU A 123 -33.93 -1.76 17.31
C LEU A 123 -33.89 -1.05 18.66
N ALA A 124 -33.41 0.19 18.72
CA ALA A 124 -33.34 0.96 19.96
C ALA A 124 -34.73 1.14 20.60
N GLN A 125 -35.76 1.40 19.79
CA GLN A 125 -37.14 1.50 20.27
C GLN A 125 -37.66 0.16 20.80
N GLY A 126 -37.44 -0.94 20.07
CA GLY A 126 -37.82 -2.26 20.55
C GLY A 126 -37.13 -2.61 21.88
N LEU A 127 -35.84 -2.35 21.99
CA LEU A 127 -35.07 -2.59 23.22
C LEU A 127 -35.56 -1.72 24.39
N ARG A 128 -35.91 -0.45 24.13
CA ARG A 128 -36.54 0.43 25.14
C ARG A 128 -37.89 -0.13 25.61
N GLN A 129 -38.72 -0.65 24.70
CA GLN A 129 -40.00 -1.29 25.06
C GLN A 129 -39.83 -2.56 25.87
N LEU A 130 -38.73 -3.30 25.67
CA LEU A 130 -38.33 -4.44 26.51
C LEU A 130 -37.76 -4.01 27.89
N GLY A 131 -37.70 -2.71 28.18
CA GLY A 131 -37.23 -2.17 29.46
C GLY A 131 -35.73 -1.90 29.53
N PHE A 132 -34.98 -2.02 28.44
CA PHE A 132 -33.55 -1.67 28.42
C PHE A 132 -33.34 -0.16 28.38
N THR A 133 -32.28 0.31 29.04
CA THR A 133 -31.87 1.72 29.01
C THR A 133 -30.91 1.96 27.84
N ILE A 134 -31.32 2.82 26.90
CA ILE A 134 -30.45 3.29 25.81
C ILE A 134 -29.60 4.45 26.33
N ALA A 135 -28.27 4.35 26.27
CA ALA A 135 -27.38 5.34 26.85
C ALA A 135 -27.36 6.69 26.11
N HIS A 136 -27.69 6.69 24.82
CA HIS A 136 -27.66 7.88 23.96
C HIS A 136 -28.92 7.95 23.10
N GLU A 137 -29.59 9.12 23.10
CA GLU A 137 -30.76 9.35 22.25
C GLU A 137 -30.38 9.61 20.79
N ASN A 138 -29.17 10.13 20.56
CA ASN A 138 -28.64 10.45 19.24
C ASN A 138 -27.54 9.46 18.85
N PHE A 139 -27.72 8.78 17.73
CA PHE A 139 -26.73 7.87 17.14
C PHE A 139 -26.97 7.72 15.64
N PHE A 140 -25.97 7.18 14.93
CA PHE A 140 -26.13 6.79 13.52
C PHE A 140 -26.58 5.33 13.42
N ASP A 141 -25.66 4.39 13.61
CA ASP A 141 -25.88 2.94 13.44
C ASP A 141 -25.55 2.12 14.69
N THR A 142 -25.03 2.77 15.73
CA THR A 142 -24.46 2.11 16.90
C THR A 142 -25.21 2.50 18.17
N ILE A 143 -25.77 1.51 18.84
CA ILE A 143 -26.57 1.65 20.05
C ILE A 143 -25.74 1.15 21.24
N ARG A 144 -25.71 1.91 22.33
CA ARG A 144 -25.18 1.46 23.62
C ARG A 144 -26.32 1.24 24.60
N LEU A 145 -26.32 0.07 25.23
CA LEU A 145 -27.31 -0.39 26.18
C LEU A 145 -26.68 -0.52 27.55
N GLU A 146 -27.34 0.03 28.56
CA GLU A 146 -27.03 -0.22 29.97
C GLU A 146 -27.90 -1.37 30.47
N LEU A 147 -27.28 -2.40 31.03
CA LEU A 147 -27.93 -3.63 31.49
C LEU A 147 -28.33 -3.56 32.97
N GLY A 148 -28.00 -2.47 33.66
CA GLY A 148 -28.22 -2.34 35.11
C GLY A 148 -27.43 -3.42 35.87
N GLN A 149 -28.13 -4.29 36.60
CA GLN A 149 -27.52 -5.45 37.28
C GLN A 149 -27.30 -6.66 36.35
N GLY A 150 -27.74 -6.60 35.10
CA GLY A 150 -27.57 -7.67 34.11
C GLY A 150 -26.11 -7.84 33.68
N SER A 151 -25.74 -9.07 33.36
CA SER A 151 -24.40 -9.46 32.90
C SER A 151 -24.30 -9.35 31.37
N SER A 152 -23.31 -8.60 30.87
CA SER A 152 -23.02 -8.52 29.44
C SER A 152 -22.56 -9.87 28.88
N ARG A 153 -21.89 -10.68 29.70
CA ARG A 153 -21.42 -12.02 29.34
C ARG A 153 -22.59 -12.95 28.97
N ASP A 154 -23.63 -12.99 29.79
CA ASP A 154 -24.77 -13.91 29.59
C ASP A 154 -25.49 -13.59 28.27
N LEU A 155 -25.62 -12.31 27.96
CA LEU A 155 -26.27 -11.84 26.74
C LEU A 155 -25.39 -12.08 25.50
N ILE A 156 -24.07 -11.93 25.61
CA ILE A 156 -23.13 -12.29 24.54
C ILE A 156 -23.17 -13.80 24.26
N GLU A 157 -23.19 -14.64 25.29
CA GLU A 157 -23.30 -16.09 25.12
C GLU A 157 -24.62 -16.48 24.44
N ARG A 158 -25.73 -15.82 24.79
CA ARG A 158 -27.02 -16.01 24.11
C ARG A 158 -26.98 -15.55 22.65
N ALA A 159 -26.40 -14.39 22.38
CA ALA A 159 -26.25 -13.86 21.03
C ALA A 159 -25.39 -14.80 20.16
N ALA A 160 -24.29 -15.32 20.71
CA ALA A 160 -23.41 -16.25 20.01
C ALA A 160 -24.13 -17.54 19.61
N ARG A 161 -25.01 -18.09 20.46
CA ARG A 161 -25.86 -19.26 20.12
C ARG A 161 -26.85 -18.97 18.99
N ALA A 162 -27.24 -17.72 18.82
CA ALA A 162 -28.09 -17.26 17.72
C ALA A 162 -27.28 -16.82 16.48
N GLY A 163 -25.96 -17.00 16.47
CA GLY A 163 -25.10 -16.61 15.34
C GLY A 163 -24.76 -15.11 15.28
N CYS A 164 -24.95 -14.36 16.37
CA CYS A 164 -24.67 -12.93 16.44
C CYS A 164 -23.51 -12.62 17.38
N ASN A 165 -22.61 -11.72 16.99
CA ASN A 165 -21.59 -11.17 17.86
C ASN A 165 -21.98 -9.75 18.30
N LEU A 166 -21.97 -9.51 19.61
CA LEU A 166 -22.19 -8.18 20.20
C LEU A 166 -20.92 -7.72 20.93
N ARG A 167 -20.77 -6.41 21.15
CA ARG A 167 -19.61 -5.86 21.86
C ARG A 167 -19.94 -5.62 23.33
N ALA A 168 -19.27 -6.32 24.25
CA ALA A 168 -19.22 -5.87 25.65
C ALA A 168 -18.42 -4.56 25.73
N VAL A 169 -19.02 -3.53 26.31
CA VAL A 169 -18.34 -2.26 26.63
C VAL A 169 -17.83 -2.32 28.07
N THR A 170 -18.65 -2.85 28.97
CA THR A 170 -18.32 -3.18 30.36
C THR A 170 -19.03 -4.49 30.75
N ASP A 171 -18.87 -4.93 32.00
CA ASP A 171 -19.62 -6.08 32.53
C ASP A 171 -21.14 -5.86 32.56
N HIS A 172 -21.59 -4.60 32.45
CA HIS A 172 -22.99 -4.19 32.53
C HIS A 172 -23.44 -3.33 31.34
N ALA A 173 -22.67 -3.27 30.25
CA ALA A 173 -23.03 -2.49 29.07
C ALA A 173 -22.64 -3.22 27.78
N ILE A 174 -23.53 -3.17 26.79
CA ILE A 174 -23.32 -3.74 25.45
C ILE A 174 -23.49 -2.66 24.39
N SER A 175 -22.69 -2.77 23.33
CA SER A 175 -22.84 -1.99 22.10
C SER A 175 -23.23 -2.90 20.95
N ILE A 176 -24.16 -2.41 20.13
CA ILE A 176 -24.62 -3.07 18.90
C ILE A 176 -24.42 -2.07 17.76
N ALA A 177 -23.67 -2.46 16.73
CA ALA A 177 -23.52 -1.68 15.51
C ALA A 177 -24.23 -2.41 14.37
N LEU A 178 -25.15 -1.74 13.69
CA LEU A 178 -25.84 -2.25 12.50
C LEU A 178 -25.15 -1.73 11.23
N ASP A 179 -25.45 -2.37 10.11
CA ASP A 179 -24.83 -2.07 8.83
C ASP A 179 -25.76 -2.32 7.64
N GLU A 180 -25.24 -2.11 6.43
CA GLU A 180 -25.98 -2.22 5.17
C GLU A 180 -26.65 -3.60 4.96
N THR A 181 -26.09 -4.65 5.55
CA THR A 181 -26.59 -6.03 5.42
C THR A 181 -27.79 -6.33 6.31
N THR A 182 -28.09 -5.45 7.28
CA THR A 182 -29.18 -5.65 8.24
C THR A 182 -30.54 -5.74 7.54
N THR A 183 -31.36 -6.69 7.98
CA THR A 183 -32.72 -6.94 7.52
C THR A 183 -33.70 -6.96 8.69
N ASP A 184 -35.01 -6.97 8.42
CA ASP A 184 -36.03 -7.17 9.45
C ASP A 184 -35.86 -8.50 10.21
N SER A 185 -35.32 -9.54 9.56
CA SER A 185 -35.05 -10.83 10.21
C SER A 185 -33.97 -10.70 11.27
N ASP A 186 -32.95 -9.88 11.01
CA ASP A 186 -31.87 -9.62 11.97
C ASP A 186 -32.41 -8.84 13.18
N ILE A 187 -33.27 -7.85 12.96
CA ILE A 187 -33.96 -7.13 14.05
C ILE A 187 -34.79 -8.09 14.91
N LYS A 188 -35.56 -8.99 14.29
CA LYS A 188 -36.35 -10.01 15.01
C LYS A 188 -35.46 -10.94 15.83
N THR A 189 -34.31 -11.33 15.30
CA THR A 189 -33.32 -12.17 15.97
C THR A 189 -32.69 -11.43 17.15
N LEU A 190 -32.30 -10.17 16.98
CA LEU A 190 -31.80 -9.35 18.08
C LEU A 190 -32.87 -9.17 19.17
N MET A 191 -34.10 -8.82 18.81
CA MET A 191 -35.19 -8.70 19.78
C MET A 191 -35.43 -9.98 20.58
N SER A 192 -35.36 -11.17 19.95
CA SER A 192 -35.53 -12.44 20.66
C SER A 192 -34.35 -12.76 21.60
N ILE A 193 -33.12 -12.40 21.21
CA ILE A 193 -31.93 -12.51 22.08
C ILE A 193 -32.14 -11.67 23.34
N PHE A 194 -32.55 -10.41 23.21
CA PHE A 194 -32.72 -9.52 24.35
C PHE A 194 -33.92 -9.89 25.23
N ARG A 195 -35.01 -10.40 24.64
CA ARG A 195 -36.17 -10.94 25.37
C ARG A 195 -35.86 -12.24 26.10
N GLY A 196 -34.97 -13.06 25.57
CA GLY A 196 -34.65 -14.40 26.10
C GLY A 196 -35.63 -15.50 25.70
N THR A 197 -36.55 -15.24 24.76
CA THR A 197 -37.46 -16.23 24.17
C THR A 197 -37.75 -15.89 22.71
N ALA A 198 -38.05 -16.92 21.91
CA ALA A 198 -38.48 -16.78 20.52
C ALA A 198 -39.95 -16.37 20.38
N VAL A 199 -40.74 -16.42 21.46
CA VAL A 199 -42.15 -16.01 21.45
C VAL A 199 -42.23 -14.50 21.24
N ARG A 200 -43.00 -14.08 20.23
CA ARG A 200 -43.27 -12.67 19.94
C ARG A 200 -44.29 -12.09 20.89
N ASP A 201 -44.09 -10.82 21.24
CA ASP A 201 -45.14 -10.05 21.91
C ASP A 201 -45.99 -9.37 20.84
N TYR A 202 -47.30 -9.21 21.07
CA TYR A 202 -48.20 -8.55 20.11
C TYR A 202 -47.77 -7.10 19.80
N ALA A 203 -47.02 -6.47 20.71
CA ALA A 203 -46.45 -5.13 20.53
C ALA A 203 -45.32 -5.05 19.48
N ASP A 204 -44.74 -6.19 19.06
CA ASP A 204 -43.64 -6.24 18.07
C ASP A 204 -44.06 -5.81 16.65
N GLU A 205 -45.37 -5.82 16.34
CA GLU A 205 -45.89 -5.46 15.01
C GLU A 205 -45.95 -3.95 14.77
N ASN A 206 -45.94 -3.14 15.85
CA ASN A 206 -46.06 -1.68 15.80
C ASN A 206 -44.82 -0.97 16.39
N LEU A 207 -43.62 -1.39 15.98
CA LEU A 207 -42.37 -0.69 16.30
C LEU A 207 -42.27 0.61 15.49
N ASP A 208 -42.91 1.69 15.96
CA ASP A 208 -42.77 3.03 15.39
C ASP A 208 -41.35 3.57 15.66
N SER A 209 -40.57 3.81 14.60
CA SER A 209 -39.20 4.34 14.67
C SER A 209 -39.12 5.85 14.95
N SER A 210 -40.26 6.54 15.09
CA SER A 210 -40.34 8.01 15.18
C SER A 210 -39.59 8.67 16.34
N SER A 211 -39.24 7.91 17.38
CA SER A 211 -38.64 8.38 18.65
C SER A 211 -37.12 8.53 18.64
N PHE A 212 -36.40 7.88 17.72
CA PHE A 212 -34.95 8.01 17.57
C PHE A 212 -34.65 8.62 16.21
N ARG A 213 -34.00 9.78 16.19
CA ARG A 213 -33.71 10.52 14.96
C ARG A 213 -32.23 10.85 14.88
N ILE A 214 -31.79 11.09 13.65
CA ILE A 214 -30.50 11.73 13.37
C ILE A 214 -30.49 13.08 14.12
N PRO A 215 -29.44 13.39 14.89
CA PRO A 215 -29.42 14.55 15.77
C PRO A 215 -29.83 15.86 15.06
N LEU A 216 -30.81 16.55 15.64
CA LEU A 216 -31.14 17.94 15.30
C LEU A 216 -30.29 18.86 16.18
N SER A 217 -29.49 19.74 15.57
CA SER A 217 -28.77 20.78 16.31
C SER A 217 -29.78 21.76 16.92
N GLN A 218 -30.17 21.53 18.17
CA GLN A 218 -30.97 22.48 18.94
C GLN A 218 -30.12 23.38 19.85
N SER A 219 -28.80 23.14 19.94
CA SER A 219 -27.95 23.80 20.94
C SER A 219 -26.50 24.09 20.50
N GLY A 220 -26.16 23.94 19.20
CA GLY A 220 -24.79 24.24 18.72
C GLY A 220 -23.69 23.32 19.25
N ILE A 221 -24.06 22.21 19.92
CA ILE A 221 -23.14 21.19 20.43
C ILE A 221 -23.54 19.84 19.82
N GLY A 222 -22.78 19.37 18.83
CA GLY A 222 -22.98 18.09 18.14
C GLY A 222 -23.34 18.22 16.65
N PRO A 223 -23.13 17.17 15.83
CA PRO A 223 -23.38 17.24 14.39
C PRO A 223 -24.88 17.37 14.10
N ALA A 224 -25.26 18.38 13.31
CA ALA A 224 -26.60 18.53 12.79
C ALA A 224 -26.92 17.53 11.66
N ILE A 225 -28.15 17.51 11.18
CA ILE A 225 -28.50 16.87 9.91
C ILE A 225 -27.76 17.61 8.78
N ARG A 226 -27.12 16.86 7.90
CA ARG A 226 -26.41 17.36 6.73
C ARG A 226 -27.36 18.05 5.77
N ASN A 227 -27.14 19.35 5.56
CA ASN A 227 -27.82 20.14 4.52
C ASN A 227 -26.94 20.39 3.29
N SER A 228 -25.62 20.26 3.41
CA SER A 228 -24.70 20.49 2.29
C SER A 228 -24.77 19.38 1.22
N PRO A 229 -24.69 19.73 -0.07
CA PRO A 229 -24.59 18.74 -1.13
C PRO A 229 -23.22 18.02 -1.12
N PHE A 230 -23.15 16.83 -1.70
CA PHE A 230 -21.92 16.08 -1.95
C PHE A 230 -22.03 15.31 -3.25
N LEU A 231 -20.88 14.92 -3.82
CA LEU A 231 -20.80 14.13 -5.05
C LEU A 231 -21.62 14.74 -6.20
N THR A 232 -21.59 16.07 -6.31
CA THR A 232 -22.31 16.83 -7.34
C THR A 232 -21.65 16.74 -8.71
N HIS A 233 -20.38 16.32 -8.76
CA HIS A 233 -19.67 16.13 -10.02
C HIS A 233 -20.39 15.06 -10.89
N PRO A 234 -20.54 15.27 -12.22
CA PRO A 234 -21.30 14.37 -13.09
C PRO A 234 -20.87 12.90 -13.02
N ILE A 235 -19.59 12.63 -12.75
CA ILE A 235 -19.06 11.26 -12.60
C ILE A 235 -19.87 10.41 -11.60
N PHE A 236 -20.42 11.00 -10.54
CA PHE A 236 -21.19 10.29 -9.50
C PHE A 236 -22.68 10.15 -9.85
N ASN A 237 -23.09 10.64 -11.03
CA ASN A 237 -24.48 10.68 -11.48
C ASN A 237 -24.63 10.13 -12.92
N THR A 238 -23.56 9.59 -13.52
CA THR A 238 -23.56 9.07 -14.91
C THR A 238 -23.49 7.54 -15.00
N TYR A 239 -22.89 6.85 -14.03
CA TYR A 239 -22.60 5.40 -14.14
C TYR A 239 -23.40 4.56 -13.13
N GLN A 240 -24.73 4.72 -13.12
CA GLN A 240 -25.61 4.09 -12.13
C GLN A 240 -26.25 2.79 -12.61
N SER A 241 -26.26 2.52 -13.93
CA SER A 241 -26.59 1.19 -14.42
C SER A 241 -25.36 0.28 -14.39
N GLU A 242 -25.57 -1.03 -14.19
CA GLU A 242 -24.48 -2.01 -14.19
C GLU A 242 -23.69 -2.00 -15.50
N THR A 243 -24.37 -1.86 -16.65
CA THR A 243 -23.73 -1.75 -17.96
C THR A 243 -22.86 -0.51 -18.10
N GLU A 244 -23.31 0.65 -17.62
CA GLU A 244 -22.52 1.89 -17.66
C GLU A 244 -21.31 1.82 -16.74
N MET A 245 -21.47 1.25 -15.54
CA MET A 245 -20.37 1.03 -14.62
C MET A 245 -19.33 0.06 -15.21
N LEU A 246 -19.77 -1.07 -15.78
CA LEU A 246 -18.89 -2.02 -16.47
C LEU A 246 -18.06 -1.34 -17.56
N ARG A 247 -18.71 -0.52 -18.41
CA ARG A 247 -18.03 0.24 -19.46
C ARG A 247 -17.06 1.28 -18.89
N TYR A 248 -17.42 1.93 -17.80
CA TYR A 248 -16.55 2.91 -17.15
C TYR A 248 -15.29 2.26 -16.58
N LEU A 249 -15.43 1.18 -15.81
CA LEU A 249 -14.33 0.40 -15.28
C LEU A 249 -13.41 -0.09 -16.40
N ARG A 250 -13.98 -0.68 -17.46
CA ARG A 250 -13.18 -1.18 -18.59
C ARG A 250 -12.43 -0.06 -19.31
N ARG A 251 -13.03 1.12 -19.44
CA ARG A 251 -12.40 2.30 -20.05
C ARG A 251 -11.25 2.85 -19.21
N LEU A 252 -11.32 2.76 -17.89
CA LEU A 252 -10.19 3.13 -17.02
C LEU A 252 -9.09 2.08 -17.08
N GLU A 253 -9.45 0.81 -16.94
CA GLU A 253 -8.53 -0.34 -17.04
C GLU A 253 -7.73 -0.31 -18.36
N SER A 254 -8.38 0.00 -19.48
CA SER A 254 -7.70 0.06 -20.80
C SER A 254 -6.69 1.20 -20.95
N ARG A 255 -6.61 2.13 -20.00
CA ARG A 255 -5.63 3.24 -20.00
C ARG A 255 -4.36 2.89 -19.22
N ASP A 256 -4.40 1.84 -18.42
CA ASP A 256 -3.34 1.47 -17.49
C ASP A 256 -2.61 0.22 -18.00
N LEU A 257 -1.32 0.36 -18.28
CA LEU A 257 -0.47 -0.78 -18.62
C LEU A 257 -0.22 -1.60 -17.36
N SER A 258 -0.56 -2.88 -17.41
CA SER A 258 -0.42 -3.84 -16.30
C SER A 258 0.28 -5.12 -16.77
N LEU A 259 0.51 -6.06 -15.83
CA LEU A 259 1.16 -7.35 -16.11
C LEU A 259 0.38 -8.27 -17.08
N CYS A 260 -0.87 -7.94 -17.44
CA CYS A 260 -1.56 -8.65 -18.52
C CYS A 260 -1.14 -8.21 -19.93
N HIS A 261 -0.32 -7.16 -20.05
CA HIS A 261 0.15 -6.61 -21.32
C HIS A 261 1.61 -6.96 -21.62
N SER A 262 2.50 -6.68 -20.67
CA SER A 262 3.95 -6.88 -20.77
C SER A 262 4.62 -6.81 -19.40
N MET A 263 5.88 -7.21 -19.35
CA MET A 263 6.75 -7.05 -18.19
C MET A 263 6.80 -5.59 -17.73
N ILE A 264 6.72 -5.40 -16.42
CA ILE A 264 6.92 -4.11 -15.75
C ILE A 264 8.20 -4.22 -14.91
N PRO A 265 9.39 -3.92 -15.46
CA PRO A 265 10.66 -4.28 -14.82
C PRO A 265 11.13 -3.25 -13.77
N LEU A 266 10.24 -2.88 -12.85
CA LEU A 266 10.52 -1.92 -11.80
C LEU A 266 11.49 -2.50 -10.75
N GLY A 267 12.73 -2.00 -10.74
CA GLY A 267 13.70 -2.28 -9.68
C GLY A 267 13.15 -2.01 -8.28
N SER A 268 13.47 -2.90 -7.34
CA SER A 268 12.99 -2.94 -5.95
C SER A 268 11.48 -3.10 -5.81
N CYS A 269 10.77 -3.57 -6.83
CA CYS A 269 9.32 -3.80 -6.75
C CYS A 269 8.92 -5.26 -6.91
N THR A 270 9.76 -6.11 -7.52
CA THR A 270 9.48 -7.52 -7.78
C THR A 270 8.10 -7.73 -8.40
N MET A 271 7.92 -7.24 -9.63
CA MET A 271 6.67 -7.34 -10.39
C MET A 271 6.43 -8.75 -10.94
N LYS A 272 6.40 -9.75 -10.05
CA LYS A 272 6.23 -11.18 -10.37
C LYS A 272 4.76 -11.53 -10.62
N LEU A 273 4.52 -12.78 -11.01
CA LEU A 273 3.17 -13.32 -11.16
C LEU A 273 2.37 -13.21 -9.86
N ASN A 274 1.14 -12.70 -9.97
CA ASN A 274 0.08 -12.85 -8.97
C ASN A 274 -0.86 -13.94 -9.47
N ALA A 275 -0.65 -15.20 -9.07
CA ALA A 275 -1.30 -16.32 -9.75
C ALA A 275 -2.79 -16.39 -9.41
N THR A 276 -3.63 -16.72 -10.38
CA THR A 276 -5.10 -16.80 -10.19
C THR A 276 -5.48 -17.72 -9.02
N ALA A 277 -4.77 -18.85 -8.86
CA ALA A 277 -4.98 -19.77 -7.74
C ALA A 277 -4.70 -19.14 -6.37
N GLU A 278 -3.71 -18.25 -6.27
CA GLU A 278 -3.36 -17.52 -5.05
C GLU A 278 -4.40 -16.44 -4.73
N MET A 279 -5.05 -15.89 -5.76
CA MET A 279 -6.04 -14.81 -5.63
C MET A 279 -7.43 -15.30 -5.25
N PHE A 280 -7.82 -16.53 -5.58
CA PHE A 280 -9.19 -17.03 -5.31
C PHE A 280 -9.64 -16.93 -3.84
N PRO A 281 -8.82 -17.30 -2.84
CA PRO A 281 -9.28 -17.34 -1.45
C PRO A 281 -9.71 -15.98 -0.87
N ILE A 282 -9.24 -14.86 -1.44
CA ILE A 282 -9.54 -13.53 -0.90
C ILE A 282 -11.04 -13.19 -0.97
N SER A 283 -11.80 -13.84 -1.85
CA SER A 283 -13.24 -13.61 -2.04
C SER A 283 -14.10 -14.70 -1.39
N TRP A 284 -13.50 -15.73 -0.80
CA TRP A 284 -14.25 -16.76 -0.07
C TRP A 284 -14.89 -16.14 1.18
N PRO A 285 -16.19 -16.36 1.44
CA PRO A 285 -16.87 -15.79 2.60
C PRO A 285 -16.15 -16.02 3.94
N GLU A 286 -15.52 -17.18 4.10
CA GLU A 286 -14.76 -17.61 5.27
C GLU A 286 -13.57 -16.69 5.57
N PHE A 287 -12.99 -16.05 4.55
CA PHE A 287 -11.93 -15.04 4.70
C PHE A 287 -12.48 -13.60 4.58
N ALA A 288 -13.34 -13.34 3.60
CA ALA A 288 -13.80 -11.99 3.28
C ALA A 288 -14.78 -11.39 4.31
N LYS A 289 -15.58 -12.20 5.01
CA LYS A 289 -16.70 -11.73 5.85
C LYS A 289 -16.45 -11.75 7.35
N LEU A 290 -15.32 -12.26 7.83
CA LEU A 290 -15.04 -12.28 9.26
C LEU A 290 -14.64 -10.90 9.77
N HIS A 291 -15.24 -10.47 10.88
CA HIS A 291 -14.88 -9.24 11.58
C HIS A 291 -13.54 -9.44 12.33
N PRO A 292 -12.58 -8.49 12.30
CA PRO A 292 -11.24 -8.64 12.91
C PRO A 292 -11.22 -9.00 14.40
N PHE A 293 -12.32 -8.70 15.09
CA PHE A 293 -12.46 -8.90 16.53
C PHE A 293 -13.55 -9.91 16.87
N ALA A 294 -13.85 -10.82 15.94
CA ALA A 294 -14.69 -11.98 16.23
C ALA A 294 -14.01 -12.86 17.31
N PRO A 295 -14.79 -13.55 18.16
CA PRO A 295 -14.26 -14.47 19.16
C PRO A 295 -13.29 -15.51 18.58
N ASP A 296 -12.26 -15.86 19.34
CA ASP A 296 -11.22 -16.82 18.97
C ASP A 296 -11.79 -18.14 18.44
N SER A 297 -12.88 -18.64 19.04
CA SER A 297 -13.55 -19.87 18.63
C SER A 297 -14.16 -19.84 17.22
N GLN A 298 -14.31 -18.66 16.62
CA GLN A 298 -14.84 -18.47 15.27
C GLN A 298 -13.73 -18.23 14.22
N THR A 299 -12.47 -18.19 14.64
CA THR A 299 -11.33 -17.76 13.81
C THR A 299 -10.25 -18.82 13.67
N SER A 300 -10.54 -20.07 14.03
CA SER A 300 -9.55 -21.18 14.02
C SER A 300 -8.85 -21.36 12.68
N GLY A 301 -9.57 -21.27 11.55
CA GLY A 301 -8.98 -21.37 10.21
C GLY A 301 -8.00 -20.24 9.90
N TYR A 302 -8.33 -19.00 10.28
CA TYR A 302 -7.40 -17.87 10.18
C TYR A 302 -6.15 -18.09 11.02
N ARG A 303 -6.32 -18.54 12.26
CA ARG A 303 -5.20 -18.79 13.18
C ARG A 303 -4.27 -19.87 12.66
N GLU A 304 -4.82 -20.99 12.20
CA GLU A 304 -4.00 -22.05 11.62
C GLU A 304 -3.22 -21.58 10.39
N MET A 305 -3.85 -20.81 9.49
CA MET A 305 -3.17 -20.23 8.33
C MET A 305 -2.07 -19.25 8.75
N CYS A 306 -2.35 -18.34 9.69
CA CYS A 306 -1.38 -17.40 10.22
C CYS A 306 -0.20 -18.12 10.89
N ASP A 307 -0.46 -19.11 11.75
CA ASP A 307 0.56 -19.90 12.44
C ASP A 307 1.44 -20.71 11.45
N GLN A 308 0.86 -21.21 10.36
CA GLN A 308 1.62 -21.84 9.27
C GLN A 308 2.50 -20.82 8.56
N LEU A 309 1.95 -19.66 8.20
CA LEU A 309 2.68 -18.62 7.50
C LEU A 309 3.82 -18.05 8.35
N GLU A 310 3.59 -17.76 9.63
CA GLU A 310 4.62 -17.30 10.57
C GLU A 310 5.78 -18.30 10.66
N ARG A 311 5.49 -19.60 10.79
CA ARG A 311 6.53 -20.64 10.82
C ARG A 311 7.32 -20.74 9.52
N TRP A 312 6.64 -20.68 8.37
CA TRP A 312 7.34 -20.72 7.08
C TRP A 312 8.19 -19.48 6.87
N LEU A 313 7.67 -18.29 7.16
CA LEU A 313 8.44 -17.05 7.04
C LEU A 313 9.63 -17.04 8.02
N ALA A 314 9.47 -17.56 9.24
CA ALA A 314 10.57 -17.73 10.19
C ALA A 314 11.67 -18.64 9.62
N GLU A 315 11.31 -19.78 9.03
CA GLU A 315 12.26 -20.70 8.39
C GLU A 315 12.98 -20.06 7.19
N LEU A 316 12.23 -19.38 6.30
CA LEU A 316 12.79 -18.73 5.11
C LEU A 316 13.71 -17.55 5.45
N SER A 317 13.58 -16.97 6.63
CA SER A 317 14.35 -15.82 7.07
C SER A 317 15.40 -16.13 8.14
N GLY A 318 15.37 -17.31 8.76
CA GLY A 318 16.27 -17.73 9.82
C GLY A 318 15.95 -17.11 11.19
N PHE A 319 14.73 -16.62 11.40
CA PHE A 319 14.32 -15.95 12.64
C PHE A 319 13.56 -16.86 13.59
N ALA A 320 13.46 -16.44 14.86
CA ALA A 320 12.84 -17.23 15.93
C ALA A 320 11.33 -16.99 16.05
N ALA A 321 10.86 -15.79 15.69
CA ALA A 321 9.45 -15.42 15.74
C ALA A 321 9.11 -14.44 14.60
N VAL A 322 7.85 -14.42 14.19
CA VAL A 322 7.32 -13.50 13.16
C VAL A 322 6.08 -12.79 13.71
N SER A 323 5.89 -11.53 13.36
CA SER A 323 4.62 -10.81 13.53
C SER A 323 4.04 -10.43 12.18
N LEU A 324 2.81 -10.84 11.92
CA LEU A 324 2.05 -10.52 10.70
C LEU A 324 1.29 -9.18 10.77
N GLN A 325 1.35 -8.47 11.89
CA GLN A 325 0.56 -7.25 12.13
C GLN A 325 0.89 -6.07 11.19
N PRO A 326 2.16 -5.75 10.86
CA PRO A 326 2.45 -4.58 10.05
C PRO A 326 1.93 -4.74 8.61
N ASN A 327 1.12 -3.78 8.17
CA ASN A 327 0.36 -3.84 6.92
C ASN A 327 1.02 -3.11 5.72
N ALA A 328 2.35 -2.89 5.79
CA ALA A 328 3.19 -2.39 4.71
C ALA A 328 4.67 -2.59 5.09
N GLY A 329 5.58 -2.59 4.11
CA GLY A 329 7.02 -2.72 4.40
C GLY A 329 7.54 -1.62 5.34
N SER A 330 7.14 -0.36 5.10
CA SER A 330 7.46 0.77 5.98
C SER A 330 6.91 0.61 7.40
N GLN A 331 5.76 -0.06 7.57
CA GLN A 331 5.24 -0.39 8.90
C GLN A 331 6.05 -1.52 9.56
N GLY A 332 6.60 -2.45 8.78
CA GLY A 332 7.55 -3.46 9.27
C GLY A 332 8.87 -2.84 9.73
N GLU A 333 9.40 -1.85 9.00
CA GLU A 333 10.55 -1.04 9.46
C GLU A 333 10.27 -0.35 10.79
N PHE A 334 9.15 0.38 10.87
CA PHE A 334 8.74 1.05 12.10
C PHE A 334 8.59 0.06 13.26
N ALA A 335 7.91 -1.06 13.05
CA ALA A 335 7.70 -2.10 14.07
C ALA A 335 9.02 -2.73 14.55
N GLY A 336 9.93 -3.06 13.63
CA GLY A 336 11.23 -3.64 13.99
C GLY A 336 12.11 -2.67 14.75
N LEU A 337 12.09 -1.38 14.39
CA LEU A 337 12.82 -0.34 15.12
C LEU A 337 12.23 -0.07 16.50
N LEU A 338 10.91 -0.13 16.67
CA LEU A 338 10.29 -0.10 17.99
C LEU A 338 10.72 -1.30 18.84
N ALA A 339 10.74 -2.51 18.27
CA ALA A 339 11.23 -3.69 18.98
C ALA A 339 12.69 -3.53 19.44
N ILE A 340 13.58 -3.00 18.59
CA ILE A 340 14.97 -2.68 18.96
C ILE A 340 15.01 -1.64 20.09
N ARG A 341 14.23 -0.57 19.99
CA ARG A 341 14.19 0.51 21.00
C ARG A 341 13.79 -0.03 22.36
N GLU A 342 12.73 -0.83 22.40
CA GLU A 342 12.22 -1.41 23.65
C GLU A 342 13.14 -2.51 24.20
N TYR A 343 13.83 -3.25 23.33
CA TYR A 343 14.90 -4.16 23.75
C TYR A 343 16.04 -3.41 24.47
N HIS A 344 16.52 -2.30 23.91
CA HIS A 344 17.52 -1.45 24.59
C HIS A 344 17.00 -0.90 25.91
N ALA A 345 15.76 -0.41 25.94
CA ALA A 345 15.14 0.09 27.17
C ALA A 345 15.05 -0.98 28.26
N SER A 346 14.70 -2.22 27.90
CA SER A 346 14.59 -3.34 28.84
C SER A 346 15.92 -3.70 29.53
N ARG A 347 17.06 -3.34 28.90
CA ARG A 347 18.42 -3.55 29.42
C ARG A 347 18.97 -2.32 30.15
N GLY A 348 18.17 -1.28 30.35
CA GLY A 348 18.63 0.00 30.93
C GLY A 348 19.43 0.86 29.95
N GLU A 349 19.39 0.56 28.65
CA GLU A 349 20.15 1.24 27.60
C GLU A 349 19.27 2.13 26.71
N ALA A 350 18.15 2.67 27.24
CA ALA A 350 17.22 3.53 26.50
C ALA A 350 17.84 4.81 25.90
N HIS A 351 19.06 5.17 26.32
CA HIS A 351 19.83 6.28 25.77
C HIS A 351 20.41 5.97 24.38
N ARG A 352 20.44 4.70 23.95
CA ARG A 352 20.82 4.30 22.60
C ARG A 352 19.73 4.70 21.62
N ASN A 353 19.96 5.75 20.86
CA ASN A 353 19.01 6.28 19.89
C ASN A 353 19.62 6.62 18.51
N VAL A 354 20.88 6.27 18.24
CA VAL A 354 21.51 6.47 16.93
C VAL A 354 21.21 5.28 16.02
N CYS A 355 20.69 5.59 14.83
CA CYS A 355 20.46 4.64 13.75
C CYS A 355 21.38 4.95 12.57
N LEU A 356 22.33 4.06 12.30
CA LEU A 356 23.21 4.13 11.14
C LEU A 356 22.43 3.68 9.90
N ILE A 357 22.50 4.43 8.81
CA ILE A 357 21.78 4.12 7.57
C ILE A 357 22.68 4.42 6.35
N PRO A 358 23.01 3.44 5.50
CA PRO A 358 23.71 3.69 4.24
C PRO A 358 23.00 4.69 3.34
N GLN A 359 23.76 5.52 2.64
CA GLN A 359 23.21 6.51 1.69
C GLN A 359 22.37 5.85 0.57
N SER A 360 22.70 4.61 0.22
CA SER A 360 21.98 3.80 -0.77
C SER A 360 20.62 3.29 -0.29
N ALA A 361 20.36 3.25 1.03
CA ALA A 361 19.13 2.68 1.58
C ALA A 361 17.87 3.36 1.01
N HIS A 362 16.78 2.60 0.94
CA HIS A 362 15.48 3.13 0.52
C HIS A 362 15.03 4.29 1.43
N GLY A 363 14.23 5.21 0.88
CA GLY A 363 13.84 6.42 1.58
C GLY A 363 12.93 6.18 2.79
N THR A 364 12.28 5.01 2.85
CA THR A 364 11.48 4.57 4.01
C THR A 364 12.35 4.36 5.24
N ASN A 365 13.55 3.79 5.10
CA ASN A 365 14.44 3.46 6.21
C ASN A 365 14.70 4.68 7.12
N PRO A 366 15.23 5.82 6.60
CA PRO A 366 15.43 7.00 7.42
C PRO A 366 14.11 7.64 7.91
N ALA A 367 13.03 7.58 7.13
CA ALA A 367 11.72 8.08 7.57
C ALA A 367 11.16 7.27 8.76
N SER A 368 11.27 5.94 8.70
CA SER A 368 10.86 5.00 9.76
C SER A 368 11.72 5.17 11.01
N ALA A 369 13.03 5.39 10.87
CA ALA A 369 13.94 5.69 11.97
C ALA A 369 13.55 6.97 12.72
N ILE A 370 13.30 8.07 12.00
CA ILE A 370 12.82 9.31 12.62
C ILE A 370 11.45 9.10 13.29
N MET A 371 10.52 8.39 12.64
CA MET A 371 9.20 8.12 13.20
C MET A 371 9.26 7.28 14.48
N ALA A 372 10.23 6.36 14.59
CA ALA A 372 10.49 5.56 15.79
C ALA A 372 11.26 6.32 16.89
N GLY A 373 11.71 7.55 16.63
CA GLY A 373 12.41 8.42 17.58
C GLY A 373 13.93 8.29 17.58
N PHE A 374 14.52 7.71 16.53
CA PHE A 374 15.98 7.59 16.39
C PHE A 374 16.58 8.84 15.73
N LYS A 375 17.86 9.09 16.00
CA LYS A 375 18.72 10.02 15.28
C LYS A 375 19.39 9.28 14.12
N VAL A 376 19.10 9.69 12.89
CA VAL A 376 19.70 9.11 11.69
C VAL A 376 21.12 9.64 11.50
N VAL A 377 22.07 8.72 11.29
CA VAL A 377 23.44 9.02 10.89
C VAL A 377 23.73 8.26 9.60
N ALA A 378 23.99 9.01 8.52
CA ALA A 378 24.25 8.40 7.22
C ALA A 378 25.60 7.68 7.18
N ILE A 379 25.69 6.52 6.54
CA ILE A 379 26.95 5.82 6.22
C ILE A 379 27.28 6.01 4.73
N ALA A 380 28.53 6.33 4.43
CA ALA A 380 29.01 6.50 3.06
C ALA A 380 29.01 5.18 2.30
N THR A 381 28.92 5.29 0.97
CA THR A 381 29.09 4.17 0.05
C THR A 381 30.32 4.40 -0.81
N LEU A 382 31.04 3.33 -1.11
CA LEU A 382 32.17 3.33 -2.02
C LEU A 382 31.72 3.55 -3.48
N LYS A 383 32.68 3.79 -4.37
CA LYS A 383 32.39 4.04 -5.80
C LYS A 383 31.79 2.84 -6.53
N ASP A 384 32.07 1.64 -6.05
CA ASP A 384 31.50 0.37 -6.53
C ASP A 384 30.13 0.06 -5.89
N GLY A 385 29.63 0.94 -5.02
CA GLY A 385 28.29 0.87 -4.45
C GLY A 385 28.19 0.12 -3.12
N ASP A 386 29.27 -0.50 -2.66
CA ASP A 386 29.33 -1.19 -1.36
C ASP A 386 29.33 -0.18 -0.20
N ILE A 387 28.96 -0.62 1.00
CA ILE A 387 29.07 0.19 2.22
C ILE A 387 30.55 0.44 2.53
N ASP A 388 30.90 1.71 2.82
CA ASP A 388 32.25 2.06 3.27
C ASP A 388 32.49 1.56 4.70
N LEU A 389 33.19 0.44 4.83
CA LEU A 389 33.53 -0.17 6.12
C LEU A 389 34.35 0.75 7.03
N ALA A 390 35.23 1.60 6.47
CA ALA A 390 36.04 2.51 7.27
C ALA A 390 35.16 3.60 7.88
N ASP A 391 34.24 4.16 7.09
CA ASP A 391 33.25 5.13 7.58
C ASP A 391 32.26 4.50 8.57
N LEU A 392 31.82 3.26 8.33
CA LEU A 392 30.99 2.50 9.26
C LEU A 392 31.68 2.32 10.62
N ARG A 393 32.94 1.86 10.63
CA ARG A 393 33.73 1.69 11.86
C ARG A 393 33.89 3.02 12.58
N ALA A 394 34.30 4.07 11.88
CA ALA A 394 34.48 5.40 12.47
C ALA A 394 33.19 5.94 13.11
N LYS A 395 32.03 5.73 12.48
CA LYS A 395 30.73 6.16 13.02
C LYS A 395 30.24 5.27 14.15
N ALA A 396 30.50 3.96 14.08
CA ALA A 396 30.21 3.05 15.19
C ALA A 396 31.06 3.39 16.43
N ASP A 397 32.35 3.70 16.26
CA ASP A 397 33.25 4.16 17.33
C ASP A 397 32.76 5.49 17.93
N ALA A 398 32.46 6.47 17.08
CA ALA A 398 31.97 7.79 17.50
C ALA A 398 30.63 7.74 18.24
N HIS A 399 29.80 6.74 17.92
CA HIS A 399 28.49 6.51 18.51
C HIS A 399 28.43 5.29 19.44
N ALA A 400 29.55 4.74 19.91
CA ALA A 400 29.57 3.48 20.66
C ALA A 400 28.61 3.46 21.87
N ARG A 401 28.46 4.63 22.52
CA ARG A 401 27.57 4.82 23.67
C ARG A 401 26.10 4.91 23.29
N ASP A 402 25.76 5.55 22.17
CA ASP A 402 24.39 5.86 21.77
C ASP A 402 23.91 5.06 20.54
N LEU A 403 24.74 4.17 19.99
CA LEU A 403 24.43 3.31 18.86
C LEU A 403 23.33 2.33 19.26
N ALA A 404 22.24 2.40 18.52
CA ALA A 404 21.05 1.60 18.75
C ALA A 404 20.82 0.60 17.62
N ALA A 405 20.94 1.05 16.37
CA ALA A 405 20.70 0.20 15.21
C ALA A 405 21.56 0.56 13.98
N LEU A 406 21.74 -0.42 13.10
CA LEU A 406 22.02 -0.22 11.68
C LEU A 406 20.79 -0.68 10.89
N MET A 407 20.38 0.09 9.88
CA MET A 407 19.47 -0.40 8.83
C MET A 407 20.25 -0.69 7.56
N VAL A 408 20.23 -1.94 7.09
CA VAL A 408 20.93 -2.37 5.86
C VAL A 408 19.96 -3.12 4.94
N THR A 409 20.13 -2.99 3.62
CA THR A 409 19.39 -3.78 2.64
C THR A 409 20.34 -4.82 2.05
N TYR A 410 19.93 -6.08 1.97
CA TYR A 410 20.77 -7.12 1.37
C TYR A 410 19.94 -8.04 0.45
N PRO A 411 20.39 -8.33 -0.80
CA PRO A 411 21.41 -7.56 -1.52
C PRO A 411 21.05 -6.07 -1.55
N SER A 412 22.06 -5.21 -1.70
CA SER A 412 21.89 -3.77 -1.58
C SER A 412 20.91 -3.23 -2.63
N THR A 413 20.42 -2.01 -2.43
CA THR A 413 19.58 -1.31 -3.42
C THR A 413 20.31 -1.02 -4.74
N HIS A 414 21.62 -1.29 -4.81
CA HIS A 414 22.40 -1.28 -6.06
C HIS A 414 22.29 -2.60 -6.85
N GLY A 415 21.58 -3.60 -6.33
CA GLY A 415 21.41 -4.89 -6.98
C GLY A 415 22.64 -5.80 -6.87
N VAL A 416 23.45 -5.66 -5.82
CA VAL A 416 24.69 -6.44 -5.63
C VAL A 416 24.76 -7.10 -4.26
N PHE A 417 25.39 -8.28 -4.21
CA PHE A 417 25.69 -8.98 -2.96
C PHE A 417 27.02 -8.48 -2.37
N GLU A 418 26.93 -7.73 -1.27
CA GLU A 418 28.11 -7.27 -0.52
C GLU A 418 28.80 -8.45 0.18
N THR A 419 30.08 -8.66 -0.12
CA THR A 419 30.83 -9.78 0.50
C THR A 419 31.17 -9.57 1.97
N THR A 420 30.88 -8.38 2.51
CA THR A 420 31.24 -7.90 3.85
C THR A 420 30.05 -7.85 4.81
N ILE A 421 28.87 -8.33 4.42
CA ILE A 421 27.63 -8.19 5.22
C ILE A 421 27.75 -8.73 6.66
N ARG A 422 28.45 -9.85 6.86
CA ARG A 422 28.69 -10.39 8.21
C ARG A 422 29.60 -9.50 9.05
N GLU A 423 30.66 -8.97 8.44
CA GLU A 423 31.57 -8.02 9.11
C GLU A 423 30.83 -6.73 9.49
N ILE A 424 29.92 -6.25 8.63
CA ILE A 424 29.05 -5.11 8.92
C ILE A 424 28.18 -5.39 10.16
N CYS A 425 27.55 -6.56 10.24
CA CYS A 425 26.77 -6.97 11.41
C CYS A 425 27.64 -7.04 12.67
N GLU A 426 28.82 -7.68 12.58
CA GLU A 426 29.77 -7.83 13.67
C GLU A 426 30.26 -6.48 14.22
N ILE A 427 30.53 -5.49 13.35
CA ILE A 427 30.91 -4.14 13.76
C ILE A 427 29.80 -3.52 14.62
N VAL A 428 28.55 -3.60 14.18
CA VAL A 428 27.40 -3.00 14.89
C VAL A 428 27.15 -3.71 16.22
N HIS A 429 27.17 -5.04 16.23
CA HIS A 429 27.01 -5.85 17.44
C HIS A 429 28.13 -5.60 18.45
N GLY A 430 29.37 -5.46 17.98
CA GLY A 430 30.54 -5.13 18.82
C GLY A 430 30.42 -3.79 19.55
N HIS A 431 29.57 -2.89 19.06
CA HIS A 431 29.27 -1.58 19.67
C HIS A 431 27.92 -1.54 20.41
N GLY A 432 27.30 -2.71 20.63
CA GLY A 432 26.03 -2.84 21.35
C GLY A 432 24.78 -2.47 20.56
N GLY A 433 24.91 -2.18 19.26
CA GLY A 433 23.78 -1.95 18.37
C GLY A 433 23.05 -3.22 17.95
N GLN A 434 21.93 -3.06 17.25
CA GLN A 434 21.17 -4.13 16.61
C GLN A 434 21.15 -3.95 15.10
N VAL A 435 21.00 -5.03 14.34
CA VAL A 435 20.98 -4.99 12.88
C VAL A 435 19.55 -5.21 12.39
N TYR A 436 18.97 -4.14 11.85
CA TYR A 436 17.76 -4.18 11.08
C TYR A 436 18.10 -4.44 9.61
N MET A 437 17.56 -5.49 9.04
CA MET A 437 17.67 -5.79 7.61
C MET A 437 16.37 -5.46 6.88
N ASP A 438 16.47 -4.64 5.86
CA ASP A 438 15.39 -4.43 4.89
C ASP A 438 15.32 -5.64 3.95
N GLY A 439 14.25 -6.41 4.07
CA GLY A 439 14.01 -7.63 3.28
C GLY A 439 13.17 -7.40 2.03
N ALA A 440 13.04 -6.16 1.54
CA ALA A 440 12.40 -5.90 0.24
C ALA A 440 13.05 -6.70 -0.91
N ASN A 441 14.35 -6.96 -0.81
CA ASN A 441 15.15 -7.68 -1.81
C ASN A 441 15.28 -9.19 -1.52
N MET A 442 14.37 -9.77 -0.71
CA MET A 442 14.39 -11.21 -0.39
C MET A 442 14.16 -12.11 -1.60
N ASN A 443 13.68 -11.60 -2.74
CA ASN A 443 13.56 -12.39 -3.97
C ASN A 443 14.92 -12.86 -4.52
N ALA A 444 16.04 -12.29 -4.04
CA ALA A 444 17.39 -12.75 -4.32
C ALA A 444 17.94 -13.73 -3.26
N GLN A 445 17.18 -14.05 -2.21
CA GLN A 445 17.69 -14.80 -1.04
C GLN A 445 16.94 -16.09 -0.75
N VAL A 446 15.62 -16.13 -0.94
CA VAL A 446 14.77 -17.27 -0.53
C VAL A 446 15.34 -18.60 -1.06
N GLY A 447 15.70 -19.51 -0.15
CA GLY A 447 16.27 -20.82 -0.48
C GLY A 447 17.78 -20.83 -0.79
N LEU A 448 18.46 -19.68 -0.75
CA LEU A 448 19.91 -19.53 -0.98
C LEU A 448 20.66 -19.03 0.26
N CYS A 449 20.12 -18.02 0.96
CA CYS A 449 20.64 -17.52 2.22
C CYS A 449 19.51 -16.92 3.07
N ARG A 450 19.77 -16.74 4.37
CA ARG A 450 18.77 -16.28 5.33
C ARG A 450 19.31 -15.10 6.14
N PRO A 451 18.56 -13.98 6.29
CA PRO A 451 18.97 -12.83 7.11
C PRO A 451 19.47 -13.18 8.51
N GLY A 452 18.76 -14.07 9.23
CA GLY A 452 19.16 -14.51 10.58
C GLY A 452 20.50 -15.24 10.61
N ASP A 453 20.87 -15.96 9.56
CA ASP A 453 22.15 -16.70 9.47
C ASP A 453 23.34 -15.80 9.05
N ILE A 454 23.07 -14.57 8.60
CA ILE A 454 24.09 -13.60 8.19
C ILE A 454 24.24 -12.43 9.18
N GLY A 455 23.53 -12.48 10.31
CA GLY A 455 23.73 -11.58 11.45
C GLY A 455 22.66 -10.49 11.62
N ALA A 456 21.55 -10.52 10.87
CA ALA A 456 20.44 -9.61 11.13
C ALA A 456 19.70 -10.02 12.41
N ASP A 457 19.24 -9.05 13.21
CA ASP A 457 18.42 -9.27 14.41
C ASP A 457 16.93 -9.17 14.10
N VAL A 458 16.55 -8.36 13.12
CA VAL A 458 15.17 -8.17 12.68
C VAL A 458 15.14 -7.87 11.18
N CYS A 459 14.12 -8.39 10.50
CA CYS A 459 13.91 -8.12 9.09
C CYS A 459 12.41 -7.98 8.79
N HIS A 460 12.02 -6.99 8.00
CA HIS A 460 10.69 -7.01 7.39
C HIS A 460 10.73 -7.70 6.03
N LEU A 461 9.62 -8.32 5.63
CA LEU A 461 9.44 -8.88 4.30
C LEU A 461 8.36 -8.10 3.56
N ASN A 462 8.50 -7.85 2.26
CA ASN A 462 7.39 -7.34 1.46
C ASN A 462 6.63 -8.50 0.83
N LEU A 463 5.50 -8.90 1.43
CA LEU A 463 4.68 -9.97 0.85
C LEU A 463 4.10 -9.60 -0.53
N HIS A 464 3.97 -8.30 -0.79
CA HIS A 464 3.52 -7.71 -2.05
C HIS A 464 4.65 -7.46 -3.06
N LYS A 465 5.83 -8.01 -2.79
CA LYS A 465 6.96 -8.10 -3.71
C LYS A 465 7.33 -9.58 -3.85
N THR A 466 8.03 -10.11 -2.86
CA THR A 466 8.60 -11.46 -2.90
C THR A 466 7.55 -12.58 -2.86
N PHE A 467 6.38 -12.36 -2.24
CA PHE A 467 5.40 -13.42 -1.95
C PHE A 467 4.01 -13.17 -2.56
N CYS A 468 4.00 -12.59 -3.77
CA CYS A 468 2.89 -12.59 -4.73
C CYS A 468 1.62 -11.79 -4.37
N ILE A 469 1.53 -11.10 -3.22
CA ILE A 469 0.41 -10.16 -3.01
C ILE A 469 0.44 -9.10 -4.14
N PRO A 470 -0.68 -8.82 -4.83
CA PRO A 470 -0.67 -7.93 -5.99
C PRO A 470 -0.36 -6.49 -5.59
N HIS A 471 0.39 -5.78 -6.43
CA HIS A 471 0.77 -4.39 -6.21
C HIS A 471 -0.42 -3.43 -6.19
N GLY A 472 -1.54 -3.77 -6.84
CA GLY A 472 -2.81 -3.04 -6.75
C GLY A 472 -2.77 -1.56 -7.16
N GLY A 473 -1.84 -1.17 -8.04
CA GLY A 473 -1.60 0.23 -8.41
C GLY A 473 -0.94 1.08 -7.33
N GLY A 474 -0.37 0.45 -6.29
CA GLY A 474 0.27 1.12 -5.15
C GLY A 474 -0.30 0.72 -3.78
N GLY A 475 -0.90 -0.47 -3.67
CA GLY A 475 -1.46 -1.05 -2.45
C GLY A 475 -2.67 -1.94 -2.76
N PRO A 476 -2.87 -3.05 -2.05
CA PRO A 476 -2.43 -3.27 -0.66
C PRO A 476 -1.01 -3.84 -0.52
N GLY A 477 -0.48 -3.78 0.71
CA GLY A 477 0.73 -4.49 1.10
C GLY A 477 0.56 -5.16 2.47
N VAL A 478 1.52 -6.03 2.80
CA VAL A 478 1.78 -6.56 4.15
C VAL A 478 3.29 -6.59 4.33
N GLY A 479 3.77 -6.21 5.52
CA GLY A 479 5.17 -6.08 5.87
C GLY A 479 5.52 -6.84 7.16
N PRO A 480 5.32 -8.17 7.23
CA PRO A 480 5.59 -8.91 8.46
C PRO A 480 7.06 -8.79 8.86
N ILE A 481 7.33 -8.82 10.17
CA ILE A 481 8.69 -8.79 10.71
C ILE A 481 9.08 -10.14 11.29
N GLY A 482 10.23 -10.66 10.88
CA GLY A 482 10.91 -11.76 11.55
C GLY A 482 11.95 -11.20 12.52
N VAL A 483 12.08 -11.79 13.70
CA VAL A 483 12.99 -11.32 14.76
C VAL A 483 13.80 -12.46 15.38
N ALA A 484 15.03 -12.14 15.78
CA ALA A 484 15.88 -12.98 16.59
C ALA A 484 15.25 -13.19 17.97
N ARG A 485 15.69 -14.26 18.66
CA ARG A 485 15.03 -14.74 19.89
C ARG A 485 14.93 -13.67 20.99
N HIS A 486 15.94 -12.82 21.15
CA HIS A 486 15.95 -11.78 22.18
C HIS A 486 15.01 -10.61 21.87
N LEU A 487 14.60 -10.42 20.62
CA LEU A 487 13.65 -9.39 20.21
C LEU A 487 12.19 -9.87 20.24
N ALA A 488 11.94 -11.18 20.29
CA ALA A 488 10.60 -11.76 20.30
C ALA A 488 9.65 -11.21 21.39
N PRO A 489 10.11 -10.93 22.64
CA PRO A 489 9.25 -10.32 23.66
C PRO A 489 8.77 -8.90 23.35
N PHE A 490 9.39 -8.23 22.37
CA PHE A 490 9.13 -6.84 21.99
C PHE A 490 8.41 -6.72 20.63
N LEU A 491 7.86 -7.82 20.12
CA LEU A 491 6.97 -7.76 18.96
C LEU A 491 5.74 -6.88 19.25
N PRO A 492 5.12 -6.27 18.22
CA PRO A 492 3.93 -5.45 18.38
C PRO A 492 2.83 -6.18 19.15
N LEU A 493 2.26 -5.50 20.14
CA LEU A 493 1.09 -6.00 20.87
C LEU A 493 -0.09 -6.23 19.91
N SER A 494 -0.84 -7.30 20.15
CA SER A 494 -2.08 -7.55 19.41
C SER A 494 -3.10 -6.44 19.66
N SER A 495 -3.69 -5.91 18.59
CA SER A 495 -4.76 -4.91 18.69
C SER A 495 -5.99 -5.54 19.36
N SER A 496 -6.58 -4.89 20.36
CA SER A 496 -7.75 -5.43 21.08
C SER A 496 -8.85 -4.39 21.24
N ILE A 497 -10.11 -4.84 21.22
CA ILE A 497 -11.29 -4.03 21.60
C ILE A 497 -11.46 -3.97 23.12
N SER A 498 -11.02 -4.99 23.86
CA SER A 498 -11.13 -5.00 25.32
C SER A 498 -10.07 -4.06 25.90
N ASN A 499 -10.50 -2.97 26.52
CA ASN A 499 -9.67 -2.05 27.32
C ASN A 499 -8.99 -2.73 28.54
N GLN A 500 -9.03 -4.06 28.64
CA GLN A 500 -8.17 -4.76 29.56
C GLN A 500 -6.77 -4.67 28.99
N GLN A 501 -5.93 -3.86 29.63
CA GLN A 501 -4.48 -4.03 29.61
C GLN A 501 -4.22 -5.52 29.52
N SER A 502 -3.81 -6.01 28.35
CA SER A 502 -3.56 -7.42 28.20
C SER A 502 -2.55 -7.76 29.27
N LYS A 503 -2.86 -8.78 30.07
CA LYS A 503 -1.92 -9.37 31.04
C LYS A 503 -0.79 -10.11 30.30
N ILE A 504 -0.23 -9.50 29.27
CA ILE A 504 1.12 -9.73 28.80
C ILE A 504 1.93 -8.59 29.38
N SER A 505 2.30 -8.74 30.65
CA SER A 505 3.43 -8.04 31.22
C SER A 505 4.65 -8.38 30.37
N ASN A 506 5.02 -7.50 29.42
CA ASN A 506 6.40 -7.19 28.99
C ASN A 506 6.57 -6.63 27.56
N SER A 507 5.52 -6.40 26.76
CA SER A 507 5.71 -5.63 25.50
C SER A 507 5.32 -4.16 25.70
N SER A 508 6.31 -3.29 25.77
CA SER A 508 6.14 -1.83 25.71
C SER A 508 5.83 -1.33 24.28
N VAL A 509 5.92 -2.20 23.26
CA VAL A 509 5.54 -1.89 21.88
C VAL A 509 4.03 -2.08 21.71
N GLY A 510 3.27 -0.97 21.71
CA GLY A 510 1.84 -0.98 21.37
C GLY A 510 1.55 -1.49 19.95
N PRO A 511 0.26 -1.67 19.59
CA PRO A 511 -0.11 -2.10 18.24
C PRO A 511 0.31 -1.07 17.19
N VAL A 512 0.86 -1.56 16.07
CA VAL A 512 1.30 -0.75 14.91
C VAL A 512 0.29 -0.77 13.76
N ALA A 513 -0.77 -1.56 13.88
CA ALA A 513 -1.91 -1.61 12.96
C ALA A 513 -3.24 -1.63 13.73
N ALA A 514 -4.33 -1.22 13.07
CA ALA A 514 -5.64 -1.17 13.71
C ALA A 514 -6.23 -2.57 14.01
N ALA A 515 -5.84 -3.59 13.25
CA ALA A 515 -6.30 -4.97 13.40
C ALA A 515 -5.15 -5.90 13.82
N PRO A 516 -5.43 -7.00 14.57
CA PRO A 516 -4.42 -7.90 15.14
C PRO A 516 -3.41 -8.42 14.12
N PHE A 517 -3.90 -8.83 12.95
CA PHE A 517 -3.11 -9.40 11.85
C PHE A 517 -3.08 -8.46 10.62
N GLY A 518 -3.26 -7.15 10.84
CA GLY A 518 -3.29 -6.16 9.77
C GLY A 518 -4.33 -6.51 8.69
N SER A 519 -3.86 -6.72 7.46
CA SER A 519 -4.69 -7.07 6.30
C SER A 519 -4.81 -8.59 6.13
N ALA A 520 -5.50 -9.25 7.05
CA ALA A 520 -5.43 -10.71 7.18
C ALA A 520 -5.93 -11.49 5.96
N SER A 521 -6.98 -11.02 5.26
CA SER A 521 -7.55 -11.75 4.11
C SER A 521 -6.56 -12.00 2.97
N ILE A 522 -5.62 -11.09 2.72
CA ILE A 522 -4.62 -11.22 1.65
C ILE A 522 -3.39 -12.03 2.05
N LEU A 523 -3.27 -12.46 3.32
CA LEU A 523 -2.24 -13.42 3.74
C LEU A 523 -2.42 -14.79 3.06
N THR A 524 -3.65 -15.11 2.67
CA THR A 524 -3.99 -16.32 1.90
C THR A 524 -3.16 -16.44 0.62
N ILE A 525 -2.83 -15.32 -0.03
CA ILE A 525 -2.08 -15.27 -1.29
C ILE A 525 -0.65 -15.81 -1.06
N SER A 526 0.07 -15.24 -0.10
CA SER A 526 1.43 -15.68 0.22
C SER A 526 1.45 -17.09 0.80
N TRP A 527 0.43 -17.47 1.57
CA TRP A 527 0.25 -18.84 2.04
C TRP A 527 0.12 -19.82 0.86
N MET A 528 -0.71 -19.50 -0.13
CA MET A 528 -0.89 -20.30 -1.35
C MET A 528 0.40 -20.42 -2.14
N TYR A 529 1.12 -19.30 -2.36
CA TYR A 529 2.39 -19.29 -3.07
C TYR A 529 3.42 -20.23 -2.40
N ILE A 530 3.67 -20.05 -1.10
CA ILE A 530 4.65 -20.87 -0.37
C ILE A 530 4.23 -22.34 -0.38
N ARG A 531 2.94 -22.62 -0.20
CA ARG A 531 2.41 -23.98 -0.17
C ARG A 531 2.52 -24.70 -1.52
N MET A 532 2.26 -24.00 -2.62
CA MET A 532 2.31 -24.58 -3.97
C MET A 532 3.74 -24.72 -4.50
N MET A 533 4.61 -23.76 -4.19
CA MET A 533 6.00 -23.78 -4.62
C MET A 533 6.82 -24.83 -3.87
N GLY A 534 6.59 -24.95 -2.56
CA GLY A 534 7.45 -25.75 -1.68
C GLY A 534 8.90 -25.24 -1.66
N PRO A 535 9.79 -25.90 -0.92
CA PRO A 535 11.18 -25.44 -0.75
C PRO A 535 11.95 -25.39 -2.08
N ASP A 536 11.81 -26.41 -2.93
CA ASP A 536 12.54 -26.50 -4.20
C ASP A 536 12.06 -25.45 -5.21
N GLY A 537 10.75 -25.22 -5.31
CA GLY A 537 10.18 -24.19 -6.17
C GLY A 537 10.57 -22.79 -5.73
N LEU A 538 10.54 -22.52 -4.41
CA LEU A 538 10.96 -21.24 -3.85
C LEU A 538 12.44 -20.94 -4.13
N LYS A 539 13.33 -21.93 -3.93
CA LYS A 539 14.74 -21.79 -4.28
C LYS A 539 14.92 -21.54 -5.79
N ARG A 540 14.21 -22.31 -6.62
CA ARG A 540 14.31 -22.17 -8.08
C ARG A 540 13.84 -20.80 -8.57
N ALA A 541 12.78 -20.24 -7.96
CA ALA A 541 12.33 -18.89 -8.26
C ALA A 541 13.45 -17.87 -8.04
N THR A 542 14.12 -17.91 -6.89
CA THR A 542 15.26 -17.05 -6.59
C THR A 542 16.40 -17.20 -7.60
N GLU A 543 16.77 -18.44 -7.95
CA GLU A 543 17.83 -18.71 -8.94
C GLU A 543 17.48 -18.10 -10.32
N VAL A 544 16.23 -18.22 -10.76
CA VAL A 544 15.78 -17.70 -12.05
C VAL A 544 15.67 -16.18 -12.02
N ALA A 545 15.24 -15.56 -10.91
CA ALA A 545 15.24 -14.10 -10.79
C ALA A 545 16.65 -13.52 -10.96
N ILE A 546 17.66 -14.12 -10.31
CA ILE A 546 19.07 -13.72 -10.46
C ILE A 546 19.56 -13.99 -11.90
N LEU A 547 19.22 -15.13 -12.49
CA LEU A 547 19.58 -15.46 -13.87
C LEU A 547 19.03 -14.44 -14.87
N SER A 548 17.74 -14.11 -14.77
CA SER A 548 17.06 -13.17 -15.67
C SER A 548 17.67 -11.76 -15.58
N ALA A 549 17.99 -11.29 -14.38
CA ALA A 549 18.65 -10.00 -14.19
C ALA A 549 20.05 -9.96 -14.79
N ASN A 550 20.84 -11.02 -14.59
CA ASN A 550 22.17 -11.14 -15.18
C ASN A 550 22.12 -11.28 -16.71
N TYR A 551 21.09 -11.93 -17.26
CA TYR A 551 20.85 -12.00 -18.69
C TYR A 551 20.63 -10.62 -19.31
N ILE A 552 19.73 -9.82 -18.72
CA ILE A 552 19.48 -8.43 -19.14
C ILE A 552 20.75 -7.59 -19.00
N ALA A 553 21.40 -7.64 -17.83
CA ALA A 553 22.64 -6.90 -17.57
C ALA A 553 23.68 -7.21 -18.65
N LYS A 554 23.91 -8.49 -18.98
CA LYS A 554 24.88 -8.90 -20.00
C LYS A 554 24.52 -8.43 -21.41
N ARG A 555 23.23 -8.43 -21.78
CA ARG A 555 22.79 -7.96 -23.10
C ARG A 555 22.93 -6.44 -23.27
N LEU A 556 22.70 -5.68 -22.20
CA LEU A 556 22.61 -4.22 -22.25
C LEU A 556 23.90 -3.48 -21.88
N ASP A 557 24.85 -4.10 -21.16
CA ASP A 557 26.05 -3.45 -20.61
C ASP A 557 26.88 -2.64 -21.63
N ARG A 558 26.97 -3.11 -22.88
CA ARG A 558 27.71 -2.42 -23.95
C ARG A 558 27.02 -1.17 -24.51
N TYR A 559 25.73 -1.00 -24.23
CA TYR A 559 24.90 0.12 -24.68
C TYR A 559 24.62 1.08 -23.51
N PHE A 560 24.28 0.51 -22.36
CA PHE A 560 24.06 1.21 -21.11
C PHE A 560 24.92 0.53 -20.05
N PRO A 561 26.04 1.12 -19.64
CA PRO A 561 26.94 0.51 -18.65
C PRO A 561 26.17 0.10 -17.40
N VAL A 562 26.37 -1.13 -16.95
CA VAL A 562 25.82 -1.60 -15.68
C VAL A 562 26.65 -0.99 -14.56
N LEU A 563 26.04 -0.10 -13.79
CA LEU A 563 26.74 0.83 -12.88
C LEU A 563 27.45 0.12 -11.73
N PHE A 564 26.83 -0.92 -11.18
CA PHE A 564 27.37 -1.69 -10.06
C PHE A 564 27.33 -3.18 -10.37
N LYS A 565 28.42 -3.88 -10.05
CA LYS A 565 28.59 -5.32 -10.23
C LYS A 565 29.31 -5.87 -9.02
N GLY A 566 28.95 -7.08 -8.58
CA GLY A 566 29.70 -7.80 -7.56
C GLY A 566 31.07 -8.26 -8.07
N LYS A 567 31.89 -8.84 -7.17
CA LYS A 567 33.29 -9.24 -7.44
C LYS A 567 33.55 -10.17 -8.63
N ARG A 568 32.50 -10.79 -9.19
CA ARG A 568 32.58 -11.71 -10.34
C ARG A 568 31.83 -11.18 -11.57
N ASP A 569 31.66 -9.86 -11.65
CA ASP A 569 30.91 -9.18 -12.71
C ASP A 569 29.44 -9.62 -12.83
N LEU A 570 28.86 -10.04 -11.71
CA LEU A 570 27.46 -10.47 -11.62
C LEU A 570 26.65 -9.50 -10.75
N VAL A 571 25.37 -9.39 -11.07
CA VAL A 571 24.35 -8.71 -10.26
C VAL A 571 23.52 -9.73 -9.48
N ALA A 572 22.67 -9.28 -8.58
CA ALA A 572 21.68 -10.09 -7.88
C ALA A 572 20.41 -10.23 -8.75
N HIS A 573 19.23 -9.97 -8.19
CA HIS A 573 17.94 -9.99 -8.90
C HIS A 573 17.61 -8.73 -9.72
N GLU A 574 18.45 -7.70 -9.67
CA GLU A 574 18.23 -6.43 -10.36
C GLU A 574 19.56 -5.78 -10.76
N CYS A 575 19.54 -4.86 -11.73
CA CYS A 575 20.72 -4.11 -12.16
C CYS A 575 20.41 -2.64 -12.42
N ILE A 576 21.43 -1.78 -12.32
CA ILE A 576 21.31 -0.35 -12.63
C ILE A 576 22.01 -0.06 -13.96
N LEU A 577 21.26 0.47 -14.92
CA LEU A 577 21.76 0.97 -16.20
C LEU A 577 22.08 2.46 -16.09
N ASP A 578 23.32 2.83 -16.40
CA ASP A 578 23.79 4.22 -16.34
C ASP A 578 23.46 4.96 -17.64
N LEU A 579 22.61 5.99 -17.53
CA LEU A 579 22.22 6.86 -18.63
C LEU A 579 22.77 8.30 -18.48
N ARG A 580 23.52 8.60 -17.42
CA ARG A 580 23.85 9.98 -17.03
C ARG A 580 24.67 10.72 -18.08
N ASP A 581 25.56 10.01 -18.78
CA ASP A 581 26.40 10.60 -19.83
C ASP A 581 25.61 11.15 -21.02
N TRP A 582 24.36 10.70 -21.24
CA TRP A 582 23.52 11.17 -22.34
C TRP A 582 22.97 12.58 -22.14
N LYS A 583 23.04 13.11 -20.91
CA LYS A 583 22.68 14.50 -20.60
C LYS A 583 23.50 15.51 -21.39
N ARG A 584 24.75 15.19 -21.74
CA ARG A 584 25.63 16.07 -22.55
C ARG A 584 25.09 16.37 -23.95
N VAL A 585 24.24 15.49 -24.48
CA VAL A 585 23.54 15.66 -25.76
C VAL A 585 22.07 16.01 -25.57
N GLY A 586 21.68 16.37 -24.35
CA GLY A 586 20.34 16.83 -24.00
C GLY A 586 19.31 15.72 -23.82
N ILE A 587 19.71 14.45 -23.66
CA ILE A 587 18.78 13.34 -23.39
C ILE A 587 18.79 13.03 -21.89
N GLU A 588 17.60 12.97 -21.29
CA GLU A 588 17.40 12.64 -19.88
C GLU A 588 16.78 11.24 -19.73
N VAL A 589 16.85 10.66 -18.54
CA VAL A 589 16.30 9.31 -18.27
C VAL A 589 14.80 9.25 -18.51
N GLU A 590 14.08 10.34 -18.27
CA GLU A 590 12.65 10.47 -18.51
C GLU A 590 12.31 10.33 -20.00
N ASP A 591 13.20 10.78 -20.91
CA ASP A 591 12.97 10.64 -22.35
C ASP A 591 12.92 9.15 -22.75
N VAL A 592 13.88 8.37 -22.25
CA VAL A 592 13.93 6.91 -22.47
C VAL A 592 12.73 6.23 -21.79
N ALA A 593 12.37 6.67 -20.58
CA ALA A 593 11.21 6.13 -19.85
C ALA A 593 9.90 6.35 -20.61
N LYS A 594 9.70 7.53 -21.22
CA LYS A 594 8.53 7.81 -22.04
C LYS A 594 8.60 7.08 -23.38
N ARG A 595 9.79 6.95 -23.98
CA ARG A 595 9.96 6.25 -25.25
C ARG A 595 9.65 4.76 -25.13
N LEU A 596 9.98 4.12 -24.00
CA LEU A 596 9.60 2.72 -23.73
C LEU A 596 8.08 2.47 -23.82
N MET A 597 7.24 3.47 -23.53
CA MET A 597 5.78 3.34 -23.68
C MET A 597 5.40 3.08 -25.15
N ASP A 598 6.12 3.67 -26.10
CA ASP A 598 5.89 3.43 -27.53
C ASP A 598 6.30 2.02 -27.94
N TYR A 599 7.23 1.39 -27.21
CA TYR A 599 7.63 -0.01 -27.36
C TYR A 599 6.71 -1.00 -26.63
N GLY A 600 5.68 -0.51 -25.93
CA GLY A 600 4.73 -1.34 -25.19
C GLY A 600 5.23 -1.75 -23.81
N PHE A 601 6.16 -1.02 -23.21
CA PHE A 601 6.70 -1.29 -21.87
C PHE A 601 6.42 -0.15 -20.89
N HIS A 602 6.14 -0.53 -19.64
CA HIS A 602 6.33 0.40 -18.53
C HIS A 602 7.84 0.59 -18.29
N ALA A 603 8.25 1.80 -17.93
CA ALA A 603 9.65 2.06 -17.61
C ALA A 603 10.12 1.28 -16.36
N PRO A 604 11.41 0.92 -16.26
CA PRO A 604 12.01 0.50 -15.01
C PRO A 604 11.95 1.60 -13.94
N THR A 605 12.44 1.31 -12.74
CA THR A 605 12.55 2.33 -11.69
C THR A 605 13.56 3.39 -12.14
N ILE A 606 13.16 4.66 -12.16
CA ILE A 606 14.01 5.76 -12.67
C ILE A 606 14.54 6.64 -11.54
N SER A 607 15.77 7.14 -11.69
CA SER A 607 16.40 8.13 -10.81
C SER A 607 16.50 7.74 -9.33
N TRP A 608 16.39 6.45 -9.01
CA TRP A 608 16.63 5.88 -7.69
C TRP A 608 17.24 4.48 -7.82
N PRO A 609 18.24 4.10 -6.99
CA PRO A 609 18.88 4.90 -5.95
C PRO A 609 19.86 5.97 -6.47
N VAL A 610 20.20 5.95 -7.76
CA VAL A 610 21.09 6.94 -8.39
C VAL A 610 20.28 7.83 -9.34
N ALA A 611 20.45 9.15 -9.22
CA ALA A 611 19.75 10.10 -10.08
C ALA A 611 20.21 9.95 -11.55
N GLY A 612 19.26 9.96 -12.49
CA GLY A 612 19.55 9.86 -13.93
C GLY A 612 19.82 8.44 -14.43
N THR A 613 19.57 7.40 -13.64
CA THR A 613 19.74 5.98 -14.03
C THR A 613 18.40 5.24 -14.09
N MET A 614 18.42 4.02 -14.65
CA MET A 614 17.29 3.08 -14.60
C MET A 614 17.67 1.82 -13.84
N MET A 615 16.85 1.40 -12.88
CA MET A 615 17.00 0.15 -12.15
C MET A 615 15.98 -0.89 -12.61
N VAL A 616 16.48 -2.02 -13.09
CA VAL A 616 15.76 -3.05 -13.84
C VAL A 616 15.71 -4.34 -13.04
N GLU A 617 14.50 -4.80 -12.71
CA GLU A 617 14.25 -6.10 -12.04
C GLU A 617 13.22 -6.89 -12.85
N PRO A 618 13.61 -7.96 -13.56
CA PRO A 618 12.70 -8.74 -14.40
C PRO A 618 11.87 -9.77 -13.65
N THR A 619 12.32 -10.20 -12.46
CA THR A 619 11.80 -11.35 -11.72
C THR A 619 11.98 -12.70 -12.44
N GLU A 620 11.53 -13.76 -11.78
CA GLU A 620 11.54 -15.13 -12.29
C GLU A 620 10.33 -15.48 -13.17
N SER A 621 9.30 -14.63 -13.19
CA SER A 621 8.02 -14.93 -13.83
C SER A 621 8.01 -14.65 -15.33
N GLU A 622 8.97 -13.86 -15.81
CA GLU A 622 9.02 -13.41 -17.20
C GLU A 622 9.79 -14.39 -18.08
N SER A 623 9.23 -14.66 -19.26
CA SER A 623 9.84 -15.56 -20.23
C SER A 623 11.08 -14.92 -20.85
N LYS A 624 12.02 -15.75 -21.33
CA LYS A 624 13.20 -15.25 -22.05
C LYS A 624 12.82 -14.34 -23.23
N ASP A 625 11.77 -14.70 -23.96
CA ASP A 625 11.28 -13.91 -25.10
C ASP A 625 10.85 -12.50 -24.66
N GLU A 626 10.25 -12.38 -23.47
CA GLU A 626 9.89 -11.07 -22.92
C GLU A 626 11.11 -10.25 -22.47
N LEU A 627 12.10 -10.91 -21.86
CA LEU A 627 13.38 -10.27 -21.54
C LEU A 627 14.07 -9.76 -22.82
N ASP A 628 14.01 -10.53 -23.91
CA ASP A 628 14.55 -10.15 -25.20
C ASP A 628 13.82 -8.97 -25.83
N ARG A 629 12.47 -8.94 -25.81
CA ARG A 629 11.70 -7.78 -26.28
C ARG A 629 12.10 -6.51 -25.56
N PHE A 630 12.24 -6.56 -24.23
CA PHE A 630 12.70 -5.41 -23.45
C PHE A 630 14.14 -5.00 -23.81
N CYS A 631 15.07 -5.96 -23.91
CA CYS A 631 16.45 -5.67 -24.28
C CYS A 631 16.54 -5.06 -25.68
N ASP A 632 15.81 -5.61 -26.66
CA ASP A 632 15.80 -5.13 -28.03
C ASP A 632 15.17 -3.74 -28.14
N ALA A 633 14.13 -3.44 -27.35
CA ALA A 633 13.59 -2.10 -27.21
C ALA A 633 14.64 -1.10 -26.69
N MET A 634 15.34 -1.45 -25.60
CA MET A 634 16.42 -0.61 -25.05
C MET A 634 17.56 -0.39 -26.04
N ILE A 635 17.98 -1.43 -26.76
CA ILE A 635 19.02 -1.34 -27.81
C ILE A 635 18.56 -0.45 -28.96
N SER A 636 17.30 -0.56 -29.36
CA SER A 636 16.71 0.30 -30.40
C SER A 636 16.67 1.76 -29.95
N ILE A 637 16.27 2.03 -28.71
CA ILE A 637 16.29 3.39 -28.14
C ILE A 637 17.72 3.93 -28.06
N HIS A 638 18.71 3.12 -27.70
CA HIS A 638 20.13 3.53 -27.75
C HIS A 638 20.54 3.99 -29.16
N ALA A 639 20.07 3.31 -30.22
CA ALA A 639 20.33 3.74 -31.60
C ALA A 639 19.66 5.09 -31.91
N GLU A 640 18.43 5.33 -31.45
CA GLU A 640 17.76 6.64 -31.56
C GLU A 640 18.53 7.75 -30.81
N MET A 641 19.04 7.45 -29.61
CA MET A 641 19.88 8.38 -28.82
C MET A 641 21.20 8.69 -29.53
N THR A 642 21.81 7.67 -30.15
CA THR A 642 23.05 7.81 -30.93
C THR A 642 22.83 8.68 -32.17
N ALA A 643 21.68 8.56 -32.84
CA ALA A 643 21.33 9.39 -33.98
C ALA A 643 21.25 10.89 -33.60
N ILE A 644 20.69 11.19 -32.42
CA ILE A 644 20.68 12.56 -31.87
C ILE A 644 22.11 13.03 -31.56
N ALA A 645 22.91 12.19 -30.90
CA ALA A 645 24.28 12.52 -30.53
C ALA A 645 25.17 12.81 -31.76
N ASN A 646 25.00 12.06 -32.84
CA ASN A 646 25.76 12.21 -34.09
C ASN A 646 25.16 13.25 -35.04
N GLY A 647 24.03 13.88 -34.69
CA GLY A 647 23.38 14.93 -35.49
C GLY A 647 22.61 14.42 -36.71
N THR A 648 22.30 13.13 -36.79
CA THR A 648 21.44 12.57 -37.85
C THR A 648 19.95 12.64 -37.52
N ALA A 649 19.60 12.92 -36.26
CA ALA A 649 18.26 13.28 -35.82
C ALA A 649 18.28 14.66 -35.14
N ASP A 650 17.18 15.41 -35.25
CA ASP A 650 17.03 16.72 -34.60
C ASP A 650 17.13 16.58 -33.07
N LYS A 651 17.76 17.56 -32.40
CA LYS A 651 17.99 17.50 -30.94
C LYS A 651 16.73 17.72 -30.09
N GLN A 652 15.75 18.43 -30.62
CA GLN A 652 14.54 18.83 -29.90
C GLN A 652 13.26 18.18 -30.47
N ASN A 653 13.20 17.95 -31.77
CA ASN A 653 12.04 17.34 -32.45
C ASN A 653 12.38 15.92 -32.94
N ASN A 654 12.39 14.96 -32.01
CA ASN A 654 12.73 13.56 -32.27
C ASN A 654 11.82 12.60 -31.48
N LEU A 655 11.97 11.31 -31.77
CA LEU A 655 11.18 10.24 -31.16
C LEU A 655 11.26 10.23 -29.63
N LEU A 656 12.43 10.46 -29.03
CA LEU A 656 12.62 10.48 -27.58
C LEU A 656 11.97 11.70 -26.91
N LYS A 657 12.11 12.89 -27.50
CA LYS A 657 11.60 14.14 -26.91
C LYS A 657 10.08 14.27 -27.00
N ASN A 658 9.49 13.71 -28.05
CA ASN A 658 8.05 13.77 -28.30
C ASN A 658 7.30 12.55 -27.74
N ALA A 659 8.00 11.53 -27.24
CA ALA A 659 7.37 10.38 -26.58
C ALA A 659 6.65 10.80 -25.28
N PRO A 660 5.55 10.12 -24.91
CA PRO A 660 4.91 9.03 -25.64
C PRO A 660 4.00 9.53 -26.77
N HIS A 661 3.82 8.70 -27.81
CA HIS A 661 2.97 9.02 -28.96
C HIS A 661 1.57 8.43 -28.79
N THR A 662 0.56 9.30 -28.71
CA THR A 662 -0.84 8.89 -28.48
C THR A 662 -1.55 8.51 -29.77
N THR A 663 -2.64 7.73 -29.66
CA THR A 663 -3.50 7.41 -30.81
C THR A 663 -3.98 8.67 -31.53
N ARG A 664 -4.26 9.76 -30.79
CA ARG A 664 -4.69 11.04 -31.34
C ARG A 664 -3.61 11.67 -32.23
N GLN A 665 -2.37 11.68 -31.77
CA GLN A 665 -1.25 12.22 -32.56
C GLN A 665 -1.04 11.41 -33.85
N ILE A 666 -1.11 10.08 -33.75
CA ILE A 666 -0.96 9.20 -34.92
C ILE A 666 -2.11 9.34 -35.92
N ALA A 667 -3.33 9.58 -35.45
CA ALA A 667 -4.51 9.77 -36.29
C ALA A 667 -4.69 11.20 -36.82
N ALA A 668 -3.88 12.17 -36.38
CA ALA A 668 -3.99 13.56 -36.83
C ALA A 668 -3.79 13.68 -38.35
N GLU A 669 -4.43 14.67 -38.99
CA GLU A 669 -4.21 14.92 -40.42
C GLU A 669 -2.79 15.42 -40.68
N LYS A 670 -2.34 16.39 -39.88
CA LYS A 670 -1.01 16.99 -39.96
C LYS A 670 0.01 16.18 -39.16
N TRP A 671 1.22 16.03 -39.69
CA TRP A 671 2.34 15.33 -39.02
C TRP A 671 3.64 16.11 -39.25
N ASP A 672 3.93 17.03 -38.32
CA ASP A 672 5.07 17.96 -38.40
C ASP A 672 6.31 17.40 -37.68
N HIS A 673 6.62 16.13 -37.92
CA HIS A 673 7.77 15.46 -37.33
C HIS A 673 8.73 14.95 -38.41
N PRO A 674 10.06 15.02 -38.19
CA PRO A 674 11.06 14.56 -39.15
C PRO A 674 11.24 13.03 -39.17
N TYR A 675 10.30 12.29 -38.58
CA TYR A 675 10.26 10.84 -38.49
C TYR A 675 8.84 10.37 -38.82
N SER A 676 8.66 9.12 -39.22
CA SER A 676 7.36 8.61 -39.64
C SER A 676 6.46 8.22 -38.46
N ARG A 677 5.15 8.13 -38.72
CA ARG A 677 4.18 7.57 -37.76
C ARG A 677 4.48 6.13 -37.39
N GLU A 678 5.02 5.35 -38.34
CA GLU A 678 5.46 3.97 -38.10
C GLU A 678 6.58 3.93 -37.07
N GLN A 679 7.60 4.80 -37.21
CA GLN A 679 8.68 4.90 -36.22
C GLN A 679 8.16 5.35 -34.85
N ALA A 680 7.14 6.20 -34.82
CA ALA A 680 6.52 6.65 -33.58
C ALA A 680 5.73 5.53 -32.87
N ALA A 681 4.81 4.87 -33.58
CA ALA A 681 3.82 3.97 -33.00
C ALA A 681 4.19 2.47 -33.04
N PHE A 682 4.95 2.04 -34.04
CA PHE A 682 5.32 0.64 -34.26
C PHE A 682 6.85 0.49 -34.42
N PRO A 683 7.67 0.98 -33.47
CA PRO A 683 9.12 0.89 -33.58
C PRO A 683 9.66 -0.54 -33.48
N ALA A 684 8.82 -1.53 -33.19
CA ALA A 684 9.18 -2.93 -33.08
C ALA A 684 8.12 -3.86 -33.70
N PRO A 685 8.50 -5.00 -34.30
CA PRO A 685 7.57 -5.89 -35.00
C PRO A 685 6.40 -6.42 -34.15
N TRP A 686 6.62 -6.73 -32.86
CA TRP A 686 5.58 -7.29 -31.99
C TRP A 686 4.39 -6.36 -31.76
N LEU A 687 4.57 -5.05 -31.98
CA LEU A 687 3.52 -4.05 -31.80
C LEU A 687 2.46 -4.09 -32.91
N ARG A 688 2.76 -4.74 -34.03
CA ARG A 688 1.78 -4.92 -35.12
C ARG A 688 0.70 -5.93 -34.78
N ASP A 689 1.01 -6.88 -33.90
CA ASP A 689 0.04 -7.87 -33.42
C ASP A 689 -0.75 -7.33 -32.24
N HIS A 690 -0.08 -6.67 -31.29
CA HIS A 690 -0.73 -6.10 -30.12
C HIS A 690 -0.07 -4.77 -29.70
N LYS A 691 -0.85 -3.67 -29.77
CA LYS A 691 -0.41 -2.32 -29.40
C LYS A 691 -1.16 -1.81 -28.19
N PHE A 692 -0.42 -1.53 -27.11
CA PHE A 692 -0.92 -0.70 -26.02
C PHE A 692 -0.72 0.78 -26.35
N TRP A 693 -1.76 1.61 -26.15
CA TRP A 693 -1.73 3.02 -26.53
C TRP A 693 -1.60 3.94 -25.31
N PRO A 694 -0.58 4.80 -25.26
CA PRO A 694 -0.53 5.91 -24.32
C PRO A 694 -1.76 6.81 -24.48
N SER A 695 -2.51 6.99 -23.38
CA SER A 695 -3.81 7.71 -23.41
C SER A 695 -3.67 9.25 -23.41
N VAL A 696 -2.54 9.74 -22.91
CA VAL A 696 -2.17 11.16 -22.87
C VAL A 696 -0.73 11.33 -23.35
N ALA A 697 -0.42 12.50 -23.89
CA ALA A 697 0.95 12.83 -24.26
C ALA A 697 1.79 13.10 -23.00
N ARG A 698 3.05 13.53 -23.17
CA ARG A 698 3.94 13.81 -22.04
C ARG A 698 3.32 14.84 -21.09
N ILE A 699 3.24 14.50 -19.80
CA ILE A 699 2.64 15.34 -18.75
C ILE A 699 3.61 16.43 -18.28
N ASP A 700 3.10 17.65 -18.05
CA ASP A 700 3.85 18.72 -17.39
C ASP A 700 3.80 18.57 -15.86
N ASN A 701 4.90 18.14 -15.25
CA ASN A 701 4.98 17.94 -13.80
C ASN A 701 5.05 19.26 -13.02
N VAL A 702 5.70 20.30 -13.59
CA VAL A 702 5.96 21.56 -12.89
C VAL A 702 4.69 22.40 -12.83
N TYR A 703 3.91 22.42 -13.91
CA TYR A 703 2.63 23.11 -13.95
C TYR A 703 1.68 22.58 -12.87
N GLY A 704 1.50 21.26 -12.77
CA GLY A 704 0.57 20.65 -11.81
C GLY A 704 0.93 20.91 -10.35
N ASP A 705 2.23 20.98 -10.01
CA ASP A 705 2.67 21.31 -8.65
C ASP A 705 2.50 22.80 -8.32
N ARG A 706 2.58 23.70 -9.32
CA ARG A 706 2.33 25.15 -9.17
C ARG A 706 0.84 25.47 -9.11
N ASN A 707 0.02 24.75 -9.87
CA ASN A 707 -1.42 24.93 -10.00
C ASN A 707 -2.16 23.74 -9.40
N LEU A 708 -1.93 23.48 -8.12
CA LEU A 708 -2.41 22.27 -7.47
C LEU A 708 -3.94 22.22 -7.45
N PHE A 709 -4.50 21.23 -8.15
CA PHE A 709 -5.92 20.90 -8.15
C PHE A 709 -6.11 19.39 -7.93
N CYS A 710 -6.77 19.00 -6.84
CA CYS A 710 -6.79 17.61 -6.34
C CYS A 710 -8.19 16.98 -6.27
N SER A 711 -9.14 17.52 -7.04
CA SER A 711 -10.50 16.98 -7.20
C SER A 711 -10.80 16.69 -8.68
N CYS A 712 -11.99 16.17 -8.98
CA CYS A 712 -12.44 15.99 -10.37
C CYS A 712 -12.55 17.36 -11.08
N VAL A 713 -11.96 17.47 -12.28
CA VAL A 713 -12.02 18.69 -13.11
C VAL A 713 -13.46 18.94 -13.55
N PRO A 714 -13.99 20.17 -13.43
CA PRO A 714 -15.31 20.51 -13.95
C PRO A 714 -15.43 20.23 -15.46
N LEU A 715 -16.53 19.62 -15.91
CA LEU A 715 -16.69 19.24 -17.33
C LEU A 715 -16.69 20.44 -18.30
N GLN A 716 -16.98 21.67 -17.84
CA GLN A 716 -16.95 22.88 -18.68
C GLN A 716 -15.52 23.30 -19.08
N GLU A 717 -14.49 22.99 -18.29
CA GLU A 717 -13.10 23.32 -18.61
C GLU A 717 -12.51 22.41 -19.71
N VAL A 718 -13.17 21.29 -20.04
CA VAL A 718 -12.73 20.37 -21.12
C VAL A 718 -13.20 20.86 -22.50
N THR A 719 -14.20 21.74 -22.57
CA THR A 719 -14.74 22.30 -23.82
C THR A 719 -14.10 23.62 -24.23
N ASP A 720 -13.49 24.36 -23.31
CA ASP A 720 -13.01 25.73 -23.55
C ASP A 720 -11.51 25.84 -23.90
N SER A 721 -10.81 24.72 -24.13
CA SER A 721 -9.43 24.75 -24.64
C SER A 721 -9.35 24.89 -26.18
N LYS A 722 -10.35 25.51 -26.79
CA LYS A 722 -10.34 25.96 -28.18
C LYS A 722 -10.67 27.45 -28.21
N ASP A 723 -9.64 28.26 -28.06
CA ASP A 723 -9.46 29.51 -28.80
C ASP A 723 -7.95 29.80 -28.94
#